data_AF-A0A847HVY8-F1
#
_entry.id   AF-A0A847HVY8-F1
#
_cell.length_a   1.000
_cell.length_b   1.000
_cell.length_c   1.000
_cell.angle_alpha   90.00
_cell.angle_beta   90.00
_cell.angle_gamma   90.00
#
_symmetry.space_group_name_H-M   'P 1'
#
loop_
_entity.id
_entity.type
_entity.pdbx_description
1 polymer ?
#
loop_
_entity_poly.entity_id
_entity_poly.type
_entity_poly.pdbx_seq_one_letter_code
_entity_poly.pdbx_strand_id
1 'polypeptide(L)'
;MSESRAADSRAAVRRGPRGAFAVPFRLALALLFLGWAAAQPAPTLTLGSYAYVVGETLELAAANLEPGASYRVELTPPGEGDTRPAPLVSVLEAAPDGTLLFTAPLQRGGTYSVSVAGPRLDATLNVRVSGAEEAVGQVGTPGEGGEGEAGAGETPDATEAPGEGAAPADAGATEGPEGGDETAPDTAEPGTEADADGAAGPGDDQAAGAPDGPGASQPGAAPDTEADQAPGADDAEPGTGAEDDATGAPGADTGPTGPTPPDVGTPDGATGERPSGPTGPAGQLDVRIAGGLVVAERPDGTPAWRLDFPAGSGRTEGLARAGDRLVVGHGNHLLDLDPATGRVLARHRLPAQVVDVSFTGTVAVATVRYANGVERRVRVLTSGPERLEAFDPYPEMYGWLREEANVADPLARLEVDPTNPWLYLAVVERAPVAAQAASVDDLLEQALTNSATFYERAQLADAFLSLATPRQDLAGMAMRGALEDFAARGYRAELLTDERLAEAYGFPLGRLVEALGRGNVERAGFWAEWLYRTSSPATPATQAALREYARYLQEAGQNDAASLWRTRANEGGRFDVRAALSQAALTVGRTGWYGVAALLVSVLALHVTLLAKYWRPQSLTLRRQRDAGRQVSPGLARLTFMRYATFMERLVVVLLFAAALALTALQGWARSMDEVPEAWGSGSLATPVALDAVVMLDLDRPDALFVRGYAAQTAGDEGAAREAYSQLPDDPAALNNLAVLTGDETLLQRALELDGGQPEALYNLGRAPNPSRLLAEFAEGEPVLAVPSVERLGGALAGTYLGALAGAFTNPWVALTEVDGVAMPDWAWTVLVVVLLAWAALSVLVMFVPRPRLARNAPRTLLYHLLALLLPGTGLADEFWGVFLMVPWAIFGVDFLLNYLPGGPDATMALRTDSIALIVIYVINLVAFLVELASYRRRMTALKQNDPQTARDYGMRVPAPELG
;
A
#
# COMPACT_ATOMS: atom_id res chain seq x y z
N MET A 1 -39.29 42.31 -76.44
CA MET A 1 -38.74 41.43 -77.49
C MET A 1 -37.47 40.77 -76.96
N SER A 2 -37.12 39.61 -77.52
CA SER A 2 -35.84 38.88 -77.45
C SER A 2 -35.26 38.48 -76.08
N GLU A 3 -35.16 37.16 -75.95
CA GLU A 3 -34.49 36.29 -75.00
C GLU A 3 -32.95 36.42 -74.93
N SER A 4 -32.33 35.44 -74.24
CA SER A 4 -30.90 35.03 -74.27
C SER A 4 -29.99 35.74 -73.26
N ARG A 5 -28.94 35.17 -72.67
CA ARG A 5 -28.45 33.81 -72.34
C ARG A 5 -27.09 34.01 -71.64
N ALA A 6 -26.55 32.96 -71.02
CA ALA A 6 -25.12 32.78 -70.70
C ALA A 6 -24.47 33.76 -69.68
N ALA A 7 -24.26 33.24 -68.46
CA ALA A 7 -23.17 33.67 -67.59
C ALA A 7 -22.05 32.61 -67.68
N ASP A 8 -20.91 32.97 -68.25
CA ASP A 8 -19.76 32.07 -68.45
C ASP A 8 -18.49 32.77 -67.93
N SER A 9 -18.19 32.58 -66.64
CA SER A 9 -17.06 33.23 -65.96
C SER A 9 -15.86 32.29 -65.83
N ARG A 10 -14.88 32.48 -66.71
CA ARG A 10 -13.54 31.88 -66.55
C ARG A 10 -12.83 32.52 -65.36
N ALA A 11 -12.62 31.76 -64.28
CA ALA A 11 -11.67 32.08 -63.22
C ALA A 11 -10.59 31.00 -63.15
N ALA A 12 -9.33 31.42 -63.11
CA ALA A 12 -8.18 30.52 -63.29
C ALA A 12 -7.92 29.59 -62.08
N VAL A 13 -7.41 28.40 -62.38
CA VAL A 13 -7.08 27.35 -61.41
C VAL A 13 -5.91 27.78 -60.51
N ARG A 14 -6.17 28.06 -59.23
CA ARG A 14 -5.16 27.96 -58.16
C ARG A 14 -5.40 26.68 -57.36
N ARG A 15 -4.44 25.76 -57.40
CA ARG A 15 -4.45 24.54 -56.56
C ARG A 15 -4.15 24.92 -55.11
N GLY A 16 -5.15 24.81 -54.23
CA GLY A 16 -4.93 24.80 -52.78
C GLY A 16 -4.23 23.50 -52.32
N PRO A 17 -3.50 23.52 -51.20
CA PRO A 17 -2.71 22.37 -50.75
C PRO A 17 -3.60 21.21 -50.28
N ARG A 18 -3.19 19.99 -50.63
CA ARG A 18 -3.88 18.76 -50.21
C ARG A 18 -3.51 18.39 -48.76
N GLY A 19 -4.46 18.57 -47.84
CA GLY A 19 -4.62 17.74 -46.63
C GLY A 19 -3.41 17.59 -45.71
N ALA A 20 -3.08 18.64 -44.95
CA ALA A 20 -2.03 18.61 -43.91
C ALA A 20 -2.25 17.54 -42.81
N PHE A 21 -3.47 17.05 -42.60
CA PHE A 21 -3.79 16.01 -41.59
C PHE A 21 -3.49 14.56 -42.03
N ALA A 22 -3.35 14.29 -43.34
CA ALA A 22 -3.17 12.91 -43.83
C ALA A 22 -1.72 12.41 -43.73
N VAL A 23 -0.76 13.32 -43.61
CA VAL A 23 0.67 13.02 -43.44
C VAL A 23 1.01 12.66 -41.98
N PRO A 24 0.70 13.47 -40.95
CA PRO A 24 1.03 13.15 -39.57
C PRO A 24 0.32 11.88 -39.08
N PHE A 25 -0.92 11.60 -39.49
CA PHE A 25 -1.60 10.35 -39.14
C PHE A 25 -0.90 9.10 -39.72
N ARG A 26 -0.36 9.20 -40.95
CA ARG A 26 0.43 8.11 -41.55
C ARG A 26 1.82 7.98 -40.94
N LEU A 27 2.43 9.11 -40.56
CA LEU A 27 3.71 9.13 -39.85
C LEU A 27 3.54 8.51 -38.45
N ALA A 28 2.50 8.88 -37.72
CA ALA A 28 2.16 8.31 -36.41
C ALA A 28 1.87 6.80 -36.51
N LEU A 29 1.09 6.36 -37.50
CA LEU A 29 0.84 4.92 -37.71
C LEU A 29 2.13 4.16 -38.07
N ALA A 30 3.00 4.75 -38.90
CA ALA A 30 4.29 4.15 -39.24
C ALA A 30 5.26 4.13 -38.03
N LEU A 31 5.28 5.18 -37.21
CA LEU A 31 6.05 5.24 -35.97
C LEU A 31 5.52 4.27 -34.90
N LEU A 32 4.20 4.01 -34.86
CA LEU A 32 3.61 2.95 -34.04
C LEU A 32 4.11 1.56 -34.46
N PHE A 33 4.20 1.29 -35.77
CA PHE A 33 4.76 0.04 -36.29
C PHE A 33 6.30 -0.05 -36.18
N LEU A 34 7.04 1.06 -36.22
CA LEU A 34 8.48 1.08 -35.96
C LEU A 34 8.81 0.97 -34.46
N GLY A 35 8.01 1.57 -33.58
CA GLY A 35 8.18 1.46 -32.12
C GLY A 35 7.98 0.02 -31.62
N TRP A 36 6.98 -0.68 -32.17
CA TRP A 36 6.73 -2.10 -31.90
C TRP A 36 7.85 -3.03 -32.37
N ALA A 37 8.73 -2.57 -33.27
CA ALA A 37 9.88 -3.32 -33.77
C ALA A 37 11.19 -3.02 -33.00
N ALA A 38 11.20 -2.05 -32.09
CA ALA A 38 12.39 -1.59 -31.36
C ALA A 38 12.29 -1.75 -29.83
N ALA A 39 11.09 -1.93 -29.28
CA ALA A 39 10.89 -2.24 -27.87
C ALA A 39 11.17 -3.73 -27.60
N GLN A 40 12.44 -4.12 -27.48
CA GLN A 40 12.79 -5.40 -26.87
C GLN A 40 12.35 -5.38 -25.40
N PRO A 41 11.53 -6.33 -24.92
CA PRO A 41 11.13 -6.43 -23.52
C PRO A 41 12.35 -6.45 -22.59
N ALA A 42 12.11 -6.13 -21.31
CA ALA A 42 13.16 -6.19 -20.31
C ALA A 42 13.69 -7.64 -20.19
N PRO A 43 15.01 -7.85 -20.04
CA PRO A 43 15.56 -9.17 -19.80
C PRO A 43 14.97 -9.72 -18.50
N THR A 44 14.31 -10.87 -18.60
CA THR A 44 13.75 -11.58 -17.45
C THR A 44 14.65 -12.75 -17.09
N LEU A 45 14.66 -13.08 -15.80
CA LEU A 45 15.52 -14.10 -15.25
C LEU A 45 14.74 -14.87 -14.19
N THR A 46 14.73 -16.18 -14.31
CA THR A 46 13.94 -17.10 -13.50
C THR A 46 14.82 -18.21 -12.93
N LEU A 47 14.64 -18.50 -11.66
CA LEU A 47 15.22 -19.65 -10.99
C LEU A 47 14.20 -20.80 -10.95
N GLY A 48 14.66 -22.04 -11.12
CA GLY A 48 13.81 -23.23 -10.98
C GLY A 48 13.26 -23.42 -9.56
N SER A 49 13.99 -22.93 -8.54
CA SER A 49 13.55 -22.79 -7.16
C SER A 49 14.37 -21.70 -6.43
N TYR A 50 13.86 -21.19 -5.32
CA TYR A 50 14.63 -20.34 -4.38
C TYR A 50 15.16 -21.14 -3.17
N ALA A 51 14.70 -22.38 -3.01
CA ALA A 51 15.13 -23.32 -1.98
C ALA A 51 15.52 -24.66 -2.61
N TYR A 52 16.71 -25.16 -2.30
CA TYR A 52 17.24 -26.44 -2.77
C TYR A 52 17.77 -27.27 -1.60
N VAL A 53 18.03 -28.56 -1.82
CA VAL A 53 18.75 -29.45 -0.91
C VAL A 53 20.18 -29.67 -1.41
N VAL A 54 21.14 -29.88 -0.50
CA VAL A 54 22.52 -30.25 -0.88
C VAL A 54 22.53 -31.46 -1.81
N GLY A 55 23.14 -31.29 -2.99
CA GLY A 55 23.19 -32.29 -4.06
C GLY A 55 22.25 -31.98 -5.24
N GLU A 56 21.29 -31.08 -5.10
CA GLU A 56 20.45 -30.64 -6.20
C GLU A 56 21.19 -29.70 -7.16
N THR A 57 20.63 -29.54 -8.36
CA THR A 57 21.18 -28.66 -9.40
C THR A 57 20.37 -27.38 -9.46
N LEU A 58 21.05 -26.25 -9.27
CA LEU A 58 20.47 -24.93 -9.54
C LEU A 58 20.18 -24.84 -11.04
N GLU A 59 18.95 -24.48 -11.39
CA GLU A 59 18.55 -24.17 -12.76
C GLU A 59 18.22 -22.68 -12.84
N LEU A 60 18.91 -21.97 -13.73
CA LEU A 60 18.77 -20.55 -13.98
C LEU A 60 18.46 -20.37 -15.46
N ALA A 61 17.26 -19.90 -15.76
CA ALA A 61 16.86 -19.50 -17.10
C ALA A 61 16.80 -17.97 -17.20
N ALA A 62 17.14 -17.44 -18.36
CA ALA A 62 16.92 -16.04 -18.69
C ALA A 62 16.35 -15.93 -20.10
N ALA A 63 15.52 -14.91 -20.32
CA ALA A 63 14.80 -14.67 -21.56
C ALA A 63 14.82 -13.16 -21.89
N ASN A 64 14.44 -12.81 -23.11
CA ASN A 64 14.50 -11.43 -23.64
C ASN A 64 15.92 -10.83 -23.63
N LEU A 65 16.95 -11.67 -23.65
CA LEU A 65 18.36 -11.26 -23.76
C LEU A 65 18.68 -10.80 -25.19
N GLU A 66 19.76 -10.03 -25.33
CA GLU A 66 20.26 -9.61 -26.64
C GLU A 66 20.83 -10.84 -27.40
N PRO A 67 20.26 -11.27 -28.54
CA PRO A 67 20.63 -12.53 -29.17
C PRO A 67 22.10 -12.57 -29.61
N GLY A 68 22.83 -13.59 -29.19
CA GLY A 68 24.27 -13.73 -29.44
C GLY A 68 25.18 -12.86 -28.56
N ALA A 69 24.64 -12.10 -27.60
CA ALA A 69 25.46 -11.39 -26.62
C ALA A 69 25.94 -12.32 -25.50
N SER A 70 27.12 -12.04 -24.95
CA SER A 70 27.70 -12.79 -23.84
C SER A 70 27.25 -12.24 -22.48
N TYR A 71 26.80 -13.12 -21.59
CA TYR A 71 26.40 -12.84 -20.22
C TYR A 71 27.29 -13.63 -19.24
N ARG A 72 27.74 -12.97 -18.18
CA ARG A 72 28.57 -13.54 -17.11
C ARG A 72 27.67 -13.93 -15.93
N VAL A 73 27.58 -15.23 -15.65
CA VAL A 73 26.91 -15.79 -14.48
C VAL A 73 27.96 -16.15 -13.44
N GLU A 74 27.80 -15.68 -12.20
CA GLU A 74 28.71 -15.92 -11.09
C GLU A 74 27.95 -16.47 -9.88
N LEU A 75 28.22 -17.75 -9.54
CA LEU A 75 27.63 -18.46 -8.41
C LEU A 75 28.63 -18.48 -7.25
N THR A 76 28.37 -17.66 -6.23
CA THR A 76 29.18 -17.55 -5.00
C THR A 76 28.61 -18.47 -3.92
N PRO A 77 29.37 -19.46 -3.42
CA PRO A 77 28.91 -20.34 -2.34
C PRO A 77 28.92 -19.66 -0.97
N PRO A 78 28.12 -20.15 -0.01
CA PRO A 78 28.22 -19.73 1.39
C PRO A 78 29.62 -20.05 1.96
N GLY A 79 30.10 -19.18 2.85
CA GLY A 79 31.37 -19.34 3.54
C GLY A 79 31.46 -18.48 4.81
N GLU A 80 31.87 -19.12 5.90
CA GLU A 80 32.24 -18.48 7.16
C GLU A 80 33.74 -18.12 7.17
N GLY A 81 34.07 -16.95 7.73
CA GLY A 81 35.44 -16.49 7.93
C GLY A 81 36.28 -16.30 6.65
N ASP A 82 37.60 -16.35 6.80
CA ASP A 82 38.60 -16.13 5.73
C ASP A 82 38.63 -17.23 4.65
N THR A 83 37.85 -18.30 4.79
CA THR A 83 37.82 -19.43 3.84
C THR A 83 36.59 -19.45 2.94
N ARG A 84 36.31 -18.32 2.26
CA ARG A 84 35.33 -18.33 1.16
C ARG A 84 35.87 -19.17 -0.01
N PRO A 85 35.14 -20.19 -0.48
CA PRO A 85 35.49 -20.89 -1.72
C PRO A 85 35.38 -19.92 -2.91
N ALA A 86 36.21 -20.12 -3.93
CA ALA A 86 36.17 -19.31 -5.14
C ALA A 86 34.79 -19.42 -5.82
N PRO A 87 34.22 -18.31 -6.32
CA PRO A 87 32.94 -18.32 -7.02
C PRO A 87 33.05 -19.04 -8.36
N LEU A 88 31.99 -19.76 -8.74
CA LEU A 88 31.89 -20.40 -10.05
C LEU A 88 31.45 -19.35 -11.08
N VAL A 89 32.39 -18.86 -11.87
CA VAL A 89 32.13 -17.89 -12.94
C VAL A 89 32.02 -18.61 -14.29
N SER A 90 30.91 -18.41 -14.98
CA SER A 90 30.65 -18.90 -16.34
C SER A 90 30.29 -17.72 -17.25
N VAL A 91 30.75 -17.76 -18.51
CA VAL A 91 30.33 -16.82 -19.55
C VAL A 91 29.59 -17.60 -20.62
N LEU A 92 28.35 -17.20 -20.90
CA LEU A 92 27.41 -17.88 -21.77
C LEU A 92 26.91 -16.91 -22.83
N GLU A 93 26.78 -17.37 -24.08
CA GLU A 93 26.16 -16.60 -25.15
C GLU A 93 24.65 -16.86 -25.17
N ALA A 94 23.85 -15.79 -25.26
CA ALA A 94 22.40 -15.91 -25.43
C ALA A 94 22.07 -16.53 -26.79
N ALA A 95 21.13 -17.48 -26.79
CA ALA A 95 20.66 -18.17 -27.99
C ALA A 95 20.00 -17.19 -28.99
N PRO A 96 19.81 -17.60 -30.27
CA PRO A 96 19.22 -16.73 -31.30
C PRO A 96 17.78 -16.26 -31.04
N ASP A 97 17.09 -16.88 -30.08
CA ASP A 97 15.75 -16.50 -29.59
C ASP A 97 15.78 -15.61 -28.33
N GLY A 98 16.97 -15.22 -27.86
CA GLY A 98 17.15 -14.40 -26.66
C GLY A 98 17.05 -15.18 -25.35
N THR A 99 17.17 -16.52 -25.37
CA THR A 99 17.19 -17.37 -24.18
C THR A 99 18.60 -17.75 -23.72
N LEU A 100 18.76 -18.04 -22.44
CA LEU A 100 20.00 -18.56 -21.84
C LEU A 100 19.63 -19.51 -20.70
N LEU A 101 20.34 -20.63 -20.60
CA LEU A 101 20.19 -21.61 -19.53
C LEU A 101 21.54 -21.87 -18.89
N PHE A 102 21.61 -21.76 -17.56
CA PHE A 102 22.75 -22.11 -16.74
C PHE A 102 22.32 -23.15 -15.70
N THR A 103 23.15 -24.18 -15.51
CA THR A 103 22.92 -25.21 -14.49
C THR A 103 24.19 -25.47 -13.69
N ALA A 104 24.07 -25.61 -12.37
CA ALA A 104 25.21 -25.84 -11.48
C ALA A 104 24.83 -26.66 -10.24
N PRO A 105 25.58 -27.72 -9.87
CA PRO A 105 25.30 -28.53 -8.69
C PRO A 105 25.66 -27.79 -7.39
N LEU A 106 24.75 -27.83 -6.41
CA LEU A 106 24.87 -27.15 -5.12
C LEU A 106 25.46 -28.12 -4.07
N GLN A 107 26.70 -27.88 -3.65
CA GLN A 107 27.51 -28.84 -2.87
C GLN A 107 27.58 -28.58 -1.36
N ARG A 108 26.99 -27.48 -0.86
CA ARG A 108 27.02 -27.07 0.55
C ARG A 108 25.66 -26.53 0.97
N GLY A 109 25.32 -26.63 2.26
CA GLY A 109 24.18 -25.90 2.83
C GLY A 109 24.52 -24.43 3.06
N GLY A 110 23.49 -23.59 3.19
CA GLY A 110 23.59 -22.13 3.39
C GLY A 110 23.10 -21.33 2.17
N THR A 111 23.28 -20.00 2.23
CA THR A 111 22.83 -19.09 1.17
C THR A 111 23.90 -18.91 0.09
N TYR A 112 23.57 -19.27 -1.14
CA TYR A 112 24.35 -18.95 -2.34
C TYR A 112 23.91 -17.60 -2.89
N SER A 113 24.85 -16.87 -3.48
CA SER A 113 24.55 -15.67 -4.26
C SER A 113 24.82 -15.93 -5.74
N VAL A 114 23.83 -15.66 -6.59
CA VAL A 114 23.88 -15.81 -8.05
C VAL A 114 23.82 -14.42 -8.67
N SER A 115 24.92 -13.94 -9.24
CA SER A 115 24.91 -12.69 -10.01
C SER A 115 24.97 -12.97 -11.52
N VAL A 116 24.25 -12.17 -12.30
CA VAL A 116 24.23 -12.23 -13.76
C VAL A 116 24.40 -10.83 -14.33
N ALA A 117 25.47 -10.64 -15.08
CA ALA A 117 25.85 -9.36 -15.68
C ALA A 117 26.05 -9.49 -17.20
N GLY A 118 25.45 -8.58 -17.96
CA GLY A 118 25.59 -8.47 -19.42
C GLY A 118 24.73 -7.33 -19.99
N PRO A 119 24.55 -7.25 -21.32
CA PRO A 119 23.77 -6.17 -21.92
C PRO A 119 22.34 -6.10 -21.37
N ARG A 120 22.01 -4.92 -20.80
CA ARG A 120 20.72 -4.58 -20.19
C ARG A 120 20.32 -5.40 -18.94
N LEU A 121 21.19 -6.27 -18.42
CA LEU A 121 20.92 -7.12 -17.26
C LEU A 121 22.10 -7.07 -16.28
N ASP A 122 21.83 -6.57 -15.07
CA ASP A 122 22.72 -6.70 -13.91
C ASP A 122 21.84 -7.03 -12.71
N ALA A 123 21.89 -8.27 -12.26
CA ALA A 123 20.99 -8.80 -11.23
C ALA A 123 21.75 -9.73 -10.29
N THR A 124 21.42 -9.68 -8.99
CA THR A 124 21.95 -10.60 -7.98
C THR A 124 20.81 -11.20 -7.18
N LEU A 125 20.80 -12.53 -7.04
CA LEU A 125 19.78 -13.30 -6.36
C LEU A 125 20.39 -14.16 -5.26
N ASN A 126 19.64 -14.40 -4.20
CA ASN A 126 20.05 -15.27 -3.10
C ASN A 126 19.21 -16.54 -3.11
N VAL A 127 19.87 -17.68 -2.96
CA VAL A 127 19.28 -19.03 -3.02
C VAL A 127 19.66 -19.78 -1.76
N ARG A 128 18.66 -20.27 -1.00
CA ARG A 128 18.90 -21.03 0.24
C ARG A 128 19.04 -22.52 -0.07
N VAL A 129 20.08 -23.15 0.48
CA VAL A 129 20.30 -24.60 0.34
C VAL A 129 20.26 -25.25 1.72
N SER A 130 19.29 -26.14 1.94
CA SER A 130 19.09 -26.84 3.21
C SER A 130 20.05 -28.01 3.36
N GLY A 131 20.52 -28.25 4.59
CA GLY A 131 21.43 -29.36 4.89
C GLY A 131 20.74 -30.72 4.75
N ALA A 132 21.49 -31.76 4.37
CA ALA A 132 20.94 -33.11 4.18
C ALA A 132 20.33 -33.72 5.47
N GLU A 133 20.67 -33.20 6.66
CA GLU A 133 20.09 -33.62 7.95
C GLU A 133 18.69 -33.04 8.22
N GLU A 134 18.30 -31.93 7.57
CA GLU A 134 16.98 -31.30 7.76
C GLU A 134 15.88 -31.97 6.92
N ALA A 135 16.23 -32.73 5.88
CA ALA A 135 15.30 -33.23 4.86
C ALA A 135 14.54 -34.53 5.23
N VAL A 136 14.84 -35.16 6.37
CA VAL A 136 14.24 -36.48 6.74
C VAL A 136 12.75 -36.37 7.13
N GLY A 137 12.24 -35.17 7.38
CA GLY A 137 10.84 -34.94 7.80
C GLY A 137 9.79 -34.89 6.69
N GLN A 138 10.17 -34.79 5.40
CA GLN A 138 9.23 -34.33 4.37
C GLN A 138 9.36 -35.03 3.01
N VAL A 139 8.91 -36.30 2.95
CA VAL A 139 8.67 -37.02 1.69
C VAL A 139 7.21 -37.45 1.62
N GLY A 140 6.40 -36.69 0.88
CA GLY A 140 5.06 -37.13 0.47
C GLY A 140 5.15 -38.01 -0.77
N THR A 141 4.75 -39.27 -0.67
CA THR A 141 4.71 -40.21 -1.80
C THR A 141 3.63 -39.83 -2.82
N PRO A 142 3.90 -39.83 -4.13
CA PRO A 142 2.85 -39.72 -5.16
C PRO A 142 2.00 -41.01 -5.18
N GLY A 143 0.70 -40.86 -5.42
CA GLY A 143 -0.27 -41.95 -5.20
C GLY A 143 -0.42 -42.97 -6.34
N GLU A 144 -1.04 -44.11 -5.98
CA GLU A 144 -1.68 -45.06 -6.89
C GLU A 144 -3.15 -45.22 -6.47
N GLY A 145 -4.06 -45.32 -7.44
CA GLY A 145 -5.51 -45.40 -7.19
C GLY A 145 -6.04 -46.83 -7.11
N GLY A 146 -7.21 -46.98 -6.48
CA GLY A 146 -7.95 -48.24 -6.45
C GLY A 146 -9.38 -48.05 -5.92
N GLU A 147 -10.38 -48.42 -6.73
CA GLU A 147 -11.80 -48.45 -6.35
C GLU A 147 -12.09 -49.63 -5.41
N GLY A 148 -13.07 -49.50 -4.49
CA GLY A 148 -13.51 -50.63 -3.66
C GLY A 148 -14.63 -50.28 -2.68
N GLU A 149 -15.74 -51.02 -2.74
CA GLU A 149 -16.94 -50.80 -1.92
C GLU A 149 -16.85 -51.37 -0.49
N ALA A 150 -17.76 -50.85 0.35
CA ALA A 150 -18.49 -51.54 1.42
C ALA A 150 -17.78 -51.97 2.73
N GLY A 151 -18.46 -51.64 3.84
CA GLY A 151 -18.83 -52.69 4.81
C GLY A 151 -18.40 -52.48 6.26
N ALA A 152 -19.35 -52.00 7.06
CA ALA A 152 -19.68 -52.43 8.43
C ALA A 152 -18.59 -52.89 9.43
N GLY A 153 -18.70 -52.38 10.67
CA GLY A 153 -18.79 -53.28 11.83
C GLY A 153 -17.94 -52.98 13.07
N GLU A 154 -18.62 -53.01 14.22
CA GLU A 154 -18.13 -53.49 15.52
C GLU A 154 -17.05 -52.68 16.28
N THR A 155 -17.54 -51.86 17.23
CA THR A 155 -17.02 -51.87 18.60
C THR A 155 -17.26 -53.24 19.25
N PRO A 156 -16.35 -53.69 20.13
CA PRO A 156 -16.56 -53.55 21.59
C PRO A 156 -15.25 -53.20 22.34
N ASP A 157 -15.17 -52.89 23.64
CA ASP A 157 -16.07 -52.42 24.72
C ASP A 157 -15.22 -52.53 26.04
N ALA A 158 -15.56 -51.79 27.10
CA ALA A 158 -15.09 -51.93 28.50
C ALA A 158 -13.57 -51.84 28.80
N THR A 159 -13.12 -51.11 29.83
CA THR A 159 -13.50 -51.33 31.24
C THR A 159 -13.24 -50.09 32.12
N GLU A 160 -14.05 -49.95 33.17
CA GLU A 160 -13.98 -48.98 34.29
C GLU A 160 -12.66 -49.14 35.12
N ALA A 161 -12.29 -48.35 36.14
CA ALA A 161 -13.06 -47.76 37.25
C ALA A 161 -12.22 -46.69 38.04
N PRO A 162 -12.61 -46.13 39.21
CA PRO A 162 -12.52 -44.68 39.46
C PRO A 162 -11.70 -44.24 40.70
N GLY A 163 -11.71 -42.94 41.01
CA GLY A 163 -11.19 -42.38 42.27
C GLY A 163 -11.78 -41.00 42.62
N GLU A 164 -12.59 -40.95 43.69
CA GLU A 164 -13.13 -39.72 44.30
C GLU A 164 -12.08 -39.00 45.17
N GLY A 165 -12.24 -37.69 45.45
CA GLY A 165 -11.22 -36.97 46.23
C GLY A 165 -11.51 -35.53 46.68
N ALA A 166 -12.69 -35.27 47.27
CA ALA A 166 -13.00 -34.20 48.25
C ALA A 166 -12.42 -32.76 48.11
N ALA A 167 -13.34 -31.78 48.02
CA ALA A 167 -13.12 -30.40 48.49
C ALA A 167 -13.39 -30.28 50.01
N PRO A 168 -13.03 -29.12 50.61
CA PRO A 168 -13.90 -28.53 51.63
C PRO A 168 -14.16 -27.01 51.45
N ALA A 169 -15.29 -26.55 52.00
CA ALA A 169 -15.60 -25.14 52.31
C ALA A 169 -14.74 -24.64 53.50
N ASP A 170 -14.82 -23.44 54.10
CA ASP A 170 -15.79 -22.31 54.12
C ASP A 170 -15.00 -21.05 54.63
N ALA A 171 -15.46 -19.81 54.82
CA ALA A 171 -16.78 -19.15 54.81
C ALA A 171 -16.60 -17.61 54.60
N GLY A 172 -17.67 -16.83 54.36
CA GLY A 172 -17.60 -15.36 54.47
C GLY A 172 -18.78 -14.56 53.88
N ALA A 173 -19.93 -14.53 54.56
CA ALA A 173 -21.14 -13.84 54.10
C ALA A 173 -21.41 -12.50 54.83
N THR A 174 -22.03 -11.55 54.12
CA THR A 174 -22.98 -10.52 54.61
C THR A 174 -23.94 -10.22 53.45
N GLU A 175 -25.17 -10.74 53.48
CA GLU A 175 -26.40 -10.06 53.96
C GLU A 175 -26.95 -9.01 52.98
N GLY A 176 -28.20 -9.22 52.52
CA GLY A 176 -28.96 -8.34 51.63
C GLY A 176 -29.85 -7.34 52.40
N PRO A 177 -31.17 -7.16 52.09
CA PRO A 177 -32.05 -8.06 51.34
C PRO A 177 -33.01 -7.40 50.30
N GLU A 178 -33.78 -8.26 49.61
CA GLU A 178 -35.16 -8.06 49.08
C GLU A 178 -35.46 -6.90 48.09
N GLY A 179 -36.19 -7.09 46.99
CA GLY A 179 -36.88 -8.25 46.37
C GLY A 179 -37.62 -7.77 45.09
N GLY A 180 -38.20 -8.60 44.22
CA GLY A 180 -38.32 -10.06 44.21
C GLY A 180 -38.98 -10.56 42.90
N ASP A 181 -39.13 -11.87 42.81
CA ASP A 181 -39.98 -12.71 41.94
C ASP A 181 -40.12 -12.46 40.42
N GLU A 182 -39.69 -13.51 39.70
CA GLU A 182 -40.44 -14.31 38.71
C GLU A 182 -41.16 -13.56 37.56
N THR A 183 -40.82 -13.81 36.30
CA THR A 183 -41.01 -15.11 35.62
C THR A 183 -40.30 -15.16 34.27
N ALA A 184 -39.87 -16.35 33.86
CA ALA A 184 -39.60 -16.74 32.46
C ALA A 184 -40.78 -17.62 31.96
N PRO A 185 -40.87 -18.10 30.69
CA PRO A 185 -39.89 -18.01 29.59
C PRO A 185 -40.52 -17.74 28.17
N ASP A 186 -39.68 -17.97 27.16
CA ASP A 186 -39.97 -18.52 25.81
C ASP A 186 -40.32 -17.64 24.57
N THR A 187 -39.33 -17.63 23.66
CA THR A 187 -39.37 -17.90 22.20
C THR A 187 -40.66 -17.68 21.38
N ALA A 188 -40.56 -16.88 20.30
CA ALA A 188 -40.85 -17.30 18.91
C ALA A 188 -40.56 -16.22 17.85
N GLU A 189 -39.81 -16.57 16.80
CA GLU A 189 -39.92 -16.05 15.43
C GLU A 189 -40.85 -16.98 14.59
N PRO A 190 -41.17 -16.72 13.30
CA PRO A 190 -41.56 -15.48 12.63
C PRO A 190 -42.80 -15.69 11.70
N GLY A 191 -43.17 -14.66 10.90
CA GLY A 191 -44.07 -14.79 9.73
C GLY A 191 -45.36 -13.93 9.78
N THR A 192 -46.09 -13.64 8.69
CA THR A 192 -45.89 -13.81 7.24
C THR A 192 -46.80 -12.78 6.51
N GLU A 193 -46.58 -12.57 5.21
CA GLU A 193 -47.34 -11.74 4.26
C GLU A 193 -48.88 -11.83 4.33
N ALA A 194 -49.57 -10.73 3.98
CA ALA A 194 -50.90 -10.75 3.35
C ALA A 194 -51.21 -9.43 2.60
N ASP A 195 -51.64 -9.53 1.34
CA ASP A 195 -52.03 -8.42 0.46
C ASP A 195 -53.38 -7.76 0.81
N ALA A 196 -53.60 -6.53 0.31
CA ALA A 196 -54.92 -6.05 -0.10
C ALA A 196 -54.86 -4.91 -1.15
N ASP A 197 -55.34 -5.20 -2.36
CA ASP A 197 -55.68 -4.22 -3.42
C ASP A 197 -56.81 -3.24 -2.99
N GLY A 198 -56.97 -2.10 -3.69
CA GLY A 198 -58.27 -1.39 -3.67
C GLY A 198 -58.31 0.07 -4.13
N ALA A 199 -58.28 0.32 -5.44
CA ALA A 199 -58.42 1.65 -6.05
C ALA A 199 -59.73 2.41 -5.74
N ALA A 200 -59.67 3.76 -5.68
CA ALA A 200 -60.49 4.71 -6.47
C ALA A 200 -60.36 6.19 -6.00
N GLY A 201 -60.29 7.15 -6.94
CA GLY A 201 -60.72 8.55 -6.74
C GLY A 201 -62.07 8.80 -7.45
N PRO A 202 -62.47 10.05 -7.80
CA PRO A 202 -61.87 11.36 -7.54
C PRO A 202 -62.88 12.38 -6.94
N GLY A 203 -62.51 13.67 -6.83
CA GLY A 203 -63.47 14.77 -6.58
C GLY A 203 -62.84 16.16 -6.38
N ASP A 204 -62.99 17.03 -7.39
CA ASP A 204 -62.78 18.49 -7.26
C ASP A 204 -64.09 19.17 -6.81
N ASP A 205 -64.01 20.26 -6.03
CA ASP A 205 -65.04 21.31 -6.08
C ASP A 205 -64.51 22.70 -5.62
N GLN A 206 -65.10 23.77 -6.17
CA GLN A 206 -64.73 25.19 -5.95
C GLN A 206 -65.64 25.80 -4.82
N ALA A 207 -65.60 27.06 -4.35
CA ALA A 207 -65.10 28.35 -4.86
C ALA A 207 -65.12 29.46 -3.77
N ALA A 208 -64.59 30.66 -4.11
CA ALA A 208 -64.85 32.01 -3.54
C ALA A 208 -64.39 32.34 -2.09
N GLY A 209 -64.00 33.58 -1.74
CA GLY A 209 -63.89 34.84 -2.53
C GLY A 209 -63.16 35.98 -1.76
N ALA A 210 -62.85 37.08 -2.45
CA ALA A 210 -62.14 38.30 -1.96
C ALA A 210 -63.16 39.39 -1.47
N PRO A 211 -62.81 40.68 -1.14
CA PRO A 211 -61.50 41.39 -1.19
C PRO A 211 -61.20 42.36 -0.01
N ASP A 212 -60.02 43.02 -0.02
CA ASP A 212 -59.87 44.50 -0.02
C ASP A 212 -58.38 44.97 -0.04
N GLY A 213 -58.12 46.16 -0.59
CA GLY A 213 -56.82 46.88 -0.59
C GLY A 213 -56.96 48.28 0.05
N PRO A 214 -56.18 49.33 -0.31
CA PRO A 214 -55.08 49.43 -1.29
C PRO A 214 -53.83 50.26 -0.84
N GLY A 215 -52.83 50.44 -1.74
CA GLY A 215 -51.83 51.54 -1.69
C GLY A 215 -50.35 51.10 -1.56
N ALA A 216 -49.55 50.82 -2.60
CA ALA A 216 -49.08 51.63 -3.75
C ALA A 216 -47.75 52.41 -3.51
N SER A 217 -46.63 51.93 -4.09
CA SER A 217 -45.72 52.67 -5.03
C SER A 217 -44.36 51.97 -5.29
N GLN A 218 -44.00 51.81 -6.57
CA GLN A 218 -42.63 51.58 -7.11
C GLN A 218 -41.97 52.95 -7.46
N PRO A 219 -40.76 53.09 -8.10
CA PRO A 219 -39.62 52.18 -8.40
C PRO A 219 -38.32 52.68 -7.69
N GLY A 220 -37.06 52.27 -7.98
CA GLY A 220 -36.47 51.25 -8.86
C GLY A 220 -35.20 51.72 -9.65
N ALA A 221 -34.50 50.79 -10.33
CA ALA A 221 -33.29 50.93 -11.18
C ALA A 221 -31.88 51.05 -10.50
N ALA A 222 -30.92 50.32 -11.08
CA ALA A 222 -29.45 50.44 -10.90
C ALA A 222 -28.88 51.45 -11.95
N PRO A 223 -27.61 51.92 -11.90
CA PRO A 223 -26.44 51.07 -12.23
C PRO A 223 -25.10 51.47 -11.53
N ASP A 224 -24.00 50.94 -12.04
CA ASP A 224 -22.58 51.15 -11.68
C ASP A 224 -22.05 52.59 -11.87
N THR A 225 -20.87 52.92 -11.30
CA THR A 225 -19.65 53.47 -11.99
C THR A 225 -18.60 54.00 -10.98
N GLU A 226 -17.33 54.01 -11.41
CA GLU A 226 -16.05 54.31 -10.75
C GLU A 226 -15.78 55.77 -10.28
N ALA A 227 -14.74 55.90 -9.43
CA ALA A 227 -13.89 57.09 -9.17
C ALA A 227 -14.54 58.31 -8.43
N ASP A 228 -13.82 59.21 -7.74
CA ASP A 228 -12.38 59.52 -7.73
C ASP A 228 -11.94 60.30 -6.44
N GLN A 229 -10.63 60.45 -6.24
CA GLN A 229 -9.91 61.51 -5.48
C GLN A 229 -9.95 61.64 -3.93
N ALA A 230 -8.76 61.97 -3.39
CA ALA A 230 -8.48 62.34 -1.99
C ALA A 230 -8.73 63.84 -1.70
N PRO A 231 -8.57 64.32 -0.45
CA PRO A 231 -7.30 64.96 -0.09
C PRO A 231 -6.79 64.67 1.35
N GLY A 232 -5.53 65.02 1.64
CA GLY A 232 -4.86 64.79 2.94
C GLY A 232 -4.81 66.00 3.89
N ALA A 233 -3.69 66.13 4.64
CA ALA A 233 -3.41 66.94 5.84
C ALA A 233 -3.67 66.19 7.17
N ASP A 234 -2.85 66.28 8.24
CA ASP A 234 -1.54 66.94 8.43
C ASP A 234 -0.83 66.36 9.69
N ASP A 235 0.37 66.87 9.97
CA ASP A 235 1.09 66.93 11.28
C ASP A 235 1.99 65.77 11.81
N ALA A 236 3.27 66.17 11.96
CA ALA A 236 4.19 65.91 13.09
C ALA A 236 5.15 64.67 13.11
N GLU A 237 6.33 64.90 12.49
CA GLU A 237 7.69 64.56 12.99
C GLU A 237 7.93 64.88 14.49
N PRO A 238 9.06 64.49 15.16
CA PRO A 238 10.39 64.07 14.62
C PRO A 238 10.92 62.71 15.17
N GLY A 239 11.90 62.02 14.56
CA GLY A 239 13.33 62.38 14.36
C GLY A 239 14.18 61.71 15.47
N THR A 240 15.43 61.27 15.31
CA THR A 240 16.49 61.47 14.30
C THR A 240 17.27 60.15 14.15
N GLY A 241 17.80 59.75 12.99
CA GLY A 241 19.07 60.21 12.39
C GLY A 241 20.20 59.20 12.69
N ALA A 242 21.16 58.91 11.81
CA ALA A 242 21.42 59.40 10.46
C ALA A 242 22.33 58.39 9.70
N GLU A 243 22.30 58.45 8.36
CA GLU A 243 23.45 58.66 7.45
C GLU A 243 24.75 57.81 7.65
N ASP A 244 25.45 57.33 6.60
CA ASP A 244 25.26 57.58 5.17
C ASP A 244 25.92 56.54 4.23
N ASP A 245 25.51 56.62 2.96
CA ASP A 245 26.20 56.26 1.69
C ASP A 245 26.91 54.89 1.53
N ALA A 246 26.55 54.05 0.54
CA ALA A 246 26.65 54.22 -0.93
C ALA A 246 28.10 54.09 -1.47
N THR A 247 28.38 53.66 -2.70
CA THR A 247 27.59 53.31 -3.90
C THR A 247 28.27 52.07 -4.54
N GLY A 248 27.59 51.18 -5.28
CA GLY A 248 27.19 51.39 -6.67
C GLY A 248 27.64 50.19 -7.54
N ALA A 249 26.72 49.62 -8.32
CA ALA A 249 26.94 48.47 -9.21
C ALA A 249 27.35 48.96 -10.64
N PRO A 250 27.22 48.19 -11.75
CA PRO A 250 27.10 46.74 -11.98
C PRO A 250 28.07 46.22 -13.08
N GLY A 251 28.03 44.93 -13.47
CA GLY A 251 28.50 44.53 -14.83
C GLY A 251 28.99 43.10 -15.07
N ALA A 252 28.06 42.21 -15.41
CA ALA A 252 28.12 41.16 -16.46
C ALA A 252 29.38 40.28 -16.77
N ASP A 253 29.08 38.97 -16.86
CA ASP A 253 29.33 38.07 -18.01
C ASP A 253 30.39 36.94 -17.95
N THR A 254 30.06 35.84 -18.64
CA THR A 254 30.85 34.64 -19.02
C THR A 254 31.23 33.58 -17.96
N GLY A 255 30.78 32.34 -18.22
CA GLY A 255 31.60 31.12 -18.02
C GLY A 255 32.00 30.56 -19.40
N PRO A 256 32.34 29.26 -19.58
CA PRO A 256 32.75 28.22 -18.62
C PRO A 256 34.14 27.60 -18.99
N THR A 257 34.71 26.69 -18.17
CA THR A 257 35.52 25.50 -18.58
C THR A 257 36.16 24.80 -17.37
N GLY A 258 36.29 23.46 -17.43
CA GLY A 258 37.19 22.68 -16.55
C GLY A 258 38.65 22.71 -17.04
N PRO A 259 39.60 22.07 -16.32
CA PRO A 259 40.04 20.75 -16.79
C PRO A 259 40.46 19.73 -15.70
N THR A 260 40.90 18.57 -16.19
CA THR A 260 41.19 17.29 -15.53
C THR A 260 42.62 17.21 -14.89
N PRO A 261 43.18 16.02 -14.49
CA PRO A 261 43.92 15.85 -13.22
C PRO A 261 45.45 15.95 -13.37
N PRO A 262 46.22 15.66 -12.30
CA PRO A 262 47.56 15.12 -12.41
C PRO A 262 47.69 13.67 -11.95
N ASP A 263 48.79 13.04 -12.39
CA ASP A 263 49.01 11.59 -12.48
C ASP A 263 49.96 11.04 -11.40
N VAL A 264 50.05 9.71 -11.36
CA VAL A 264 50.85 8.80 -10.52
C VAL A 264 52.20 9.33 -10.00
N GLY A 265 52.44 9.13 -8.70
CA GLY A 265 53.76 9.22 -8.07
C GLY A 265 53.88 8.34 -6.81
N THR A 266 54.68 7.28 -6.88
CA THR A 266 55.10 6.39 -5.77
C THR A 266 56.45 5.78 -6.22
N PRO A 267 57.46 5.53 -5.34
CA PRO A 267 57.33 5.21 -3.92
C PRO A 267 58.35 5.88 -2.96
N ASP A 268 58.35 5.36 -1.73
CA ASP A 268 59.31 5.48 -0.61
C ASP A 268 59.19 6.68 0.34
N GLY A 269 58.85 6.36 1.60
CA GLY A 269 58.73 7.31 2.71
C GLY A 269 57.88 6.78 3.87
N ALA A 270 58.34 5.71 4.55
CA ALA A 270 57.58 5.09 5.63
C ALA A 270 57.56 5.94 6.92
N THR A 271 56.44 6.63 7.18
CA THR A 271 55.96 6.99 8.53
C THR A 271 54.44 7.10 8.49
N GLY A 272 53.75 6.08 9.00
CA GLY A 272 52.30 6.15 9.20
C GLY A 272 51.97 7.12 10.32
N GLU A 273 51.23 8.18 10.01
CA GLU A 273 50.80 9.18 10.99
C GLU A 273 49.72 8.57 11.89
N ARG A 274 50.00 8.48 13.20
CA ARG A 274 49.04 7.96 14.18
C ARG A 274 47.83 8.90 14.26
N PRO A 275 46.58 8.40 14.17
CA PRO A 275 45.44 9.16 14.67
C PRO A 275 45.58 9.31 16.19
N SER A 276 45.68 10.55 16.66
CA SER A 276 45.94 10.88 18.07
C SER A 276 44.73 10.60 18.95
N GLY A 277 44.81 9.57 19.79
CA GLY A 277 43.89 9.37 20.92
C GLY A 277 44.10 10.41 22.03
N PRO A 278 43.15 10.53 22.98
CA PRO A 278 43.25 11.49 24.10
C PRO A 278 44.31 11.05 25.13
N THR A 279 45.54 11.53 24.96
CA THR A 279 46.66 11.24 25.89
C THR A 279 46.38 11.81 27.29
N GLY A 280 46.08 10.91 28.24
CA GLY A 280 45.95 11.24 29.66
C GLY A 280 47.30 11.43 30.38
N PRO A 281 47.31 12.04 31.59
CA PRO A 281 48.49 12.13 32.44
C PRO A 281 49.15 10.77 32.75
N ALA A 282 50.47 10.81 32.98
CA ALA A 282 51.31 9.63 33.11
C ALA A 282 50.82 8.66 34.21
N GLY A 283 50.52 7.42 33.80
CA GLY A 283 49.96 6.35 34.64
C GLY A 283 48.55 5.92 34.24
N GLN A 284 47.86 6.72 33.43
CA GLN A 284 46.53 6.42 32.90
C GLN A 284 46.62 5.54 31.64
N LEU A 285 45.70 4.57 31.47
CA LEU A 285 45.59 3.78 30.24
C LEU A 285 45.10 4.66 29.08
N ASP A 286 45.75 4.53 27.92
CA ASP A 286 45.32 5.15 26.66
C ASP A 286 44.25 4.25 26.03
N VAL A 287 43.06 4.79 25.78
CA VAL A 287 41.91 4.02 25.29
C VAL A 287 41.53 4.54 23.92
N ARG A 288 41.40 3.62 22.95
CA ARG A 288 41.13 3.94 21.55
C ARG A 288 40.25 2.89 20.90
N ILE A 289 39.48 3.31 19.88
CA ILE A 289 38.78 2.38 18.99
C ILE A 289 39.76 1.94 17.90
N ALA A 290 39.88 0.63 17.66
CA ALA A 290 40.78 0.03 16.68
C ALA A 290 40.08 -1.13 15.96
N GLY A 291 39.70 -0.93 14.68
CA GLY A 291 39.01 -1.97 13.90
C GLY A 291 37.65 -2.39 14.48
N GLY A 292 36.91 -1.46 15.09
CA GLY A 292 35.63 -1.73 15.76
C GLY A 292 35.75 -2.25 17.20
N LEU A 293 36.96 -2.53 17.67
CA LEU A 293 37.26 -2.97 19.04
C LEU A 293 37.61 -1.77 19.92
N VAL A 294 37.26 -1.80 21.21
CA VAL A 294 37.81 -0.85 22.19
C VAL A 294 39.04 -1.48 22.83
N VAL A 295 40.18 -0.81 22.74
CA VAL A 295 41.46 -1.31 23.26
C VAL A 295 42.03 -0.29 24.24
N ALA A 296 42.40 -0.75 25.42
CA ALA A 296 43.16 0.05 26.38
C ALA A 296 44.61 -0.43 26.43
N GLU A 297 45.54 0.46 26.15
CA GLU A 297 46.98 0.21 26.16
C GLU A 297 47.63 0.92 27.36
N ARG A 298 48.62 0.26 27.96
CA ARG A 298 49.53 0.91 28.91
C ARG A 298 50.46 1.87 28.14
N PRO A 299 51.12 2.82 28.83
CA PRO A 299 52.09 3.73 28.19
C PRO A 299 53.29 3.05 27.51
N ASP A 300 53.52 1.75 27.75
CA ASP A 300 54.53 0.92 27.08
C ASP A 300 54.03 0.25 25.78
N GLY A 301 52.76 0.46 25.41
CA GLY A 301 52.11 -0.15 24.26
C GLY A 301 51.57 -1.56 24.49
N THR A 302 51.60 -2.09 25.72
CA THR A 302 50.98 -3.39 26.03
C THR A 302 49.47 -3.25 26.25
N PRO A 303 48.62 -4.10 25.63
CA PRO A 303 47.19 -4.07 25.90
C PRO A 303 46.92 -4.49 27.36
N ALA A 304 46.19 -3.65 28.08
CA ALA A 304 45.72 -3.92 29.44
C ALA A 304 44.41 -4.71 29.42
N TRP A 305 43.48 -4.31 28.55
CA TRP A 305 42.21 -4.99 28.29
C TRP A 305 41.73 -4.68 26.87
N ARG A 306 40.78 -5.49 26.38
CA ARG A 306 40.08 -5.30 25.11
C ARG A 306 38.59 -5.58 25.30
N LEU A 307 37.74 -4.85 24.58
CA LEU A 307 36.32 -5.10 24.49
C LEU A 307 35.95 -5.26 23.01
N ASP A 308 35.56 -6.48 22.66
CA ASP A 308 35.11 -6.91 21.33
C ASP A 308 33.59 -7.06 21.27
N PHE A 309 33.05 -7.01 20.06
CA PHE A 309 31.63 -7.17 19.75
C PHE A 309 31.47 -8.05 18.50
N PRO A 310 30.51 -8.99 18.46
CA PRO A 310 30.24 -9.82 17.29
C PRO A 310 29.84 -9.02 16.04
N ALA A 311 30.07 -9.57 14.85
CA ALA A 311 29.53 -9.00 13.62
C ALA A 311 27.99 -8.99 13.67
N GLY A 312 27.37 -7.91 13.19
CA GLY A 312 25.90 -7.76 13.21
C GLY A 312 25.32 -7.10 14.47
N SER A 313 26.13 -6.74 15.47
CA SER A 313 25.69 -6.00 16.68
C SER A 313 25.65 -4.46 16.54
N GLY A 314 25.77 -3.94 15.31
CA GLY A 314 25.94 -2.50 15.06
C GLY A 314 27.41 -2.05 15.08
N ARG A 315 27.66 -0.75 14.92
CA ARG A 315 29.03 -0.19 14.85
C ARG A 315 29.50 0.38 16.19
N THR A 316 30.79 0.21 16.50
CA THR A 316 31.46 0.85 17.65
C THR A 316 32.08 2.17 17.20
N GLU A 317 31.43 3.29 17.52
CA GLU A 317 31.82 4.64 17.10
C GLU A 317 31.60 5.66 18.23
N GLY A 318 32.43 6.71 18.29
CA GLY A 318 32.43 7.69 19.38
C GLY A 318 33.04 7.16 20.68
N LEU A 319 34.09 7.82 21.18
CA LEU A 319 34.77 7.49 22.43
C LEU A 319 35.10 8.79 23.17
N ALA A 320 34.62 8.94 24.40
CA ALA A 320 34.88 10.13 25.20
C ALA A 320 35.27 9.78 26.63
N ARG A 321 36.06 10.64 27.26
CA ARG A 321 36.46 10.52 28.66
C ARG A 321 36.37 11.86 29.39
N ALA A 322 35.77 11.85 30.57
CA ALA A 322 35.73 12.99 31.48
C ALA A 322 36.10 12.50 32.90
N GLY A 323 37.35 12.75 33.30
CA GLY A 323 37.91 12.20 34.54
C GLY A 323 37.93 10.67 34.51
N ASP A 324 37.23 10.07 35.47
CA ASP A 324 37.10 8.61 35.59
C ASP A 324 35.92 8.04 34.79
N ARG A 325 35.03 8.87 34.24
CA ARG A 325 33.95 8.40 33.36
C ARG A 325 34.48 8.21 31.93
N LEU A 326 34.43 6.98 31.44
CA LEU A 326 34.76 6.58 30.08
C LEU A 326 33.48 6.09 29.40
N VAL A 327 33.17 6.62 28.21
CA VAL A 327 31.97 6.23 27.44
C VAL A 327 32.33 5.89 26.00
N VAL A 328 31.66 4.87 25.46
CA VAL A 328 31.78 4.46 24.06
C VAL A 328 30.40 4.23 23.44
N GLY A 329 30.21 4.61 22.18
CA GLY A 329 29.03 4.22 21.41
C GLY A 329 29.19 2.84 20.79
N HIS A 330 28.16 2.00 20.90
CA HIS A 330 28.08 0.72 20.19
C HIS A 330 26.64 0.42 19.77
N GLY A 331 26.41 0.26 18.46
CA GLY A 331 25.06 0.21 17.91
C GLY A 331 24.25 1.46 18.31
N ASN A 332 23.04 1.28 18.81
CA ASN A 332 22.20 2.34 19.38
C ASN A 332 22.38 2.51 20.90
N HIS A 333 23.55 2.11 21.44
CA HIS A 333 23.85 2.18 22.87
C HIS A 333 25.01 3.12 23.17
N LEU A 334 24.92 3.79 24.32
CA LEU A 334 26.07 4.40 24.98
C LEU A 334 26.45 3.56 26.21
N LEU A 335 27.67 3.03 26.21
CA LEU A 335 28.21 2.18 27.28
C LEU A 335 29.09 3.02 28.20
N ASP A 336 28.76 3.08 29.49
CA ASP A 336 29.69 3.54 30.53
C ASP A 336 30.64 2.37 30.87
N LEU A 337 31.95 2.59 30.73
CA LEU A 337 32.99 1.57 30.97
C LEU A 337 33.82 1.89 32.21
N ASP A 338 34.24 0.86 32.95
CA ASP A 338 35.35 0.96 33.90
C ASP A 338 36.67 1.16 33.13
N PRO A 339 37.37 2.31 33.29
CA PRO A 339 38.62 2.55 32.57
C PRO A 339 39.75 1.58 32.91
N ALA A 340 39.72 0.94 34.08
CA ALA A 340 40.76 0.04 34.56
C ALA A 340 40.60 -1.41 34.06
N THR A 341 39.37 -1.88 33.88
CA THR A 341 39.08 -3.28 33.53
C THR A 341 38.40 -3.47 32.17
N GLY A 342 37.80 -2.43 31.60
CA GLY A 342 37.00 -2.52 30.37
C GLY A 342 35.59 -3.09 30.58
N ARG A 343 35.20 -3.40 31.83
CA ARG A 343 33.86 -3.90 32.17
C ARG A 343 32.80 -2.83 31.90
N VAL A 344 31.67 -3.24 31.32
CA VAL A 344 30.50 -2.38 31.14
C VAL A 344 29.81 -2.18 32.49
N LEU A 345 29.60 -0.93 32.86
CA LEU A 345 28.97 -0.51 34.12
C LEU A 345 27.51 -0.12 33.94
N ALA A 346 27.18 0.52 32.81
CA ALA A 346 25.81 0.88 32.43
C ALA A 346 25.67 0.95 30.90
N ARG A 347 24.45 0.72 30.41
CA ARG A 347 24.10 0.73 28.98
C ARG A 347 22.85 1.58 28.76
N HIS A 348 23.04 2.76 28.19
CA HIS A 348 21.96 3.71 27.87
C HIS A 348 21.49 3.46 26.44
N ARG A 349 20.19 3.25 26.24
CA ARG A 349 19.59 3.03 24.91
C ARG A 349 19.23 4.38 24.28
N LEU A 350 19.60 4.55 23.02
CA LEU A 350 19.45 5.78 22.23
C LEU A 350 18.60 5.50 20.99
N PRO A 351 17.95 6.53 20.39
CA PRO A 351 16.95 6.31 19.34
C PRO A 351 17.53 5.77 18.02
N ALA A 352 18.83 5.94 17.75
CA ALA A 352 19.49 5.46 16.53
C ALA A 352 20.97 5.14 16.78
N GLN A 353 21.70 4.68 15.74
CA GLN A 353 23.13 4.32 15.80
C GLN A 353 23.99 5.49 16.30
N VAL A 354 24.80 5.28 17.33
CA VAL A 354 25.77 6.27 17.83
C VAL A 354 26.93 6.38 16.83
N VAL A 355 27.33 7.60 16.51
CA VAL A 355 28.43 7.90 15.56
C VAL A 355 29.51 8.80 16.14
N ASP A 356 29.19 9.58 17.17
CA ASP A 356 30.16 10.37 17.93
C ASP A 356 29.68 10.55 19.39
N VAL A 357 30.60 10.80 20.31
CA VAL A 357 30.29 11.10 21.72
C VAL A 357 31.24 12.18 22.22
N SER A 358 30.68 13.17 22.93
CA SER A 358 31.45 14.23 23.59
C SER A 358 30.93 14.48 25.01
N PHE A 359 31.67 15.25 25.81
CA PHE A 359 31.23 15.69 27.13
C PHE A 359 30.95 17.20 27.14
N THR A 360 29.76 17.59 27.61
CA THR A 360 29.44 18.97 27.98
C THR A 360 29.44 19.06 29.50
N GLY A 361 30.58 19.44 30.08
CA GLY A 361 30.80 19.32 31.52
C GLY A 361 30.90 17.85 31.93
N THR A 362 29.99 17.38 32.79
CA THR A 362 29.89 15.97 33.24
C THR A 362 28.86 15.15 32.47
N VAL A 363 28.05 15.80 31.62
CA VAL A 363 26.96 15.16 30.85
C VAL A 363 27.51 14.70 29.50
N ALA A 364 27.27 13.43 29.15
CA ALA A 364 27.62 12.89 27.85
C ALA A 364 26.61 13.41 26.80
N VAL A 365 27.10 13.78 25.64
CA VAL A 365 26.30 14.17 24.47
C VAL A 365 26.68 13.25 23.34
N ALA A 366 25.78 12.31 23.02
CA ALA A 366 25.95 11.37 21.92
C ALA A 366 25.34 11.97 20.65
N THR A 367 26.08 11.92 19.55
CA THR A 367 25.52 12.15 18.21
C THR A 367 25.07 10.80 17.67
N VAL A 368 23.78 10.70 17.31
CA VAL A 368 23.16 9.52 16.70
C VAL A 368 22.79 9.81 15.26
N ARG A 369 22.90 8.79 14.39
CA ARG A 369 22.55 8.85 12.97
C ARG A 369 21.43 7.87 12.66
N TYR A 370 20.34 8.37 12.09
CA TYR A 370 19.19 7.60 11.63
C TYR A 370 19.44 7.01 10.25
N ALA A 371 18.62 6.03 9.82
CA ALA A 371 18.78 5.32 8.56
C ALA A 371 18.72 6.23 7.31
N ASN A 372 17.98 7.34 7.37
CA ASN A 372 17.95 8.39 6.33
C ASN A 372 19.23 9.26 6.29
N GLY A 373 20.19 9.05 7.20
CA GLY A 373 21.42 9.82 7.32
C GLY A 373 21.32 11.09 8.17
N VAL A 374 20.15 11.44 8.70
CA VAL A 374 19.98 12.59 9.61
C VAL A 374 20.71 12.32 10.92
N GLU A 375 21.43 13.32 11.42
CA GLU A 375 22.10 13.26 12.73
C GLU A 375 21.39 14.13 13.77
N ARG A 376 21.27 13.61 15.00
CA ARG A 376 20.77 14.34 16.17
C ARG A 376 21.71 14.19 17.37
N ARG A 377 21.68 15.16 18.27
CA ARG A 377 22.44 15.12 19.53
C ARG A 377 21.50 14.80 20.69
N VAL A 378 21.77 13.70 21.38
CA VAL A 378 21.03 13.25 22.56
C VAL A 378 21.89 13.47 23.80
N ARG A 379 21.33 14.13 24.81
CA ARG A 379 21.99 14.34 26.11
C ARG A 379 21.71 13.14 27.00
N VAL A 380 22.77 12.54 27.55
CA VAL A 380 22.71 11.29 28.32
C VAL A 380 23.15 11.56 29.76
N LEU A 381 22.18 11.51 30.65
CA LEU A 381 22.34 11.59 32.10
C LEU A 381 22.82 10.23 32.63
N THR A 382 23.17 10.16 33.92
CA THR A 382 23.53 8.87 34.56
C THR A 382 22.36 7.90 34.66
N SER A 383 21.12 8.38 34.51
CA SER A 383 19.88 7.61 34.53
C SER A 383 19.36 7.22 33.14
N GLY A 384 20.03 7.61 32.05
CA GLY A 384 19.54 7.43 30.68
C GLY A 384 19.48 8.73 29.87
N PRO A 385 18.87 8.71 28.67
CA PRO A 385 18.67 9.91 27.87
C PRO A 385 17.74 10.92 28.58
N GLU A 386 17.97 12.22 28.37
CA GLU A 386 17.20 13.32 28.98
C GLU A 386 15.72 13.34 28.53
N ARG A 387 15.44 12.85 27.32
CA ARG A 387 14.09 12.67 26.77
C ARG A 387 13.96 11.26 26.20
N LEU A 388 12.82 10.62 26.42
CA LEU A 388 12.45 9.39 25.73
C LEU A 388 12.00 9.76 24.31
N GLU A 389 12.84 9.45 23.32
CA GLU A 389 12.53 9.62 21.90
C GLU A 389 12.11 8.28 21.28
N ALA A 390 11.35 8.35 20.18
CA ALA A 390 11.04 7.22 19.33
C ALA A 390 12.30 6.70 18.62
N PHE A 391 12.42 5.39 18.52
CA PHE A 391 13.52 4.72 17.82
C PHE A 391 13.36 4.84 16.30
N ASP A 392 14.49 4.93 15.61
CA ASP A 392 14.63 4.83 14.16
C ASP A 392 13.98 3.52 13.65
N PRO A 393 13.07 3.54 12.66
CA PRO A 393 12.37 2.34 12.18
C PRO A 393 13.26 1.46 11.29
N TYR A 394 14.40 1.02 11.83
CA TYR A 394 15.39 0.17 11.15
C TYR A 394 15.40 -1.22 11.79
N PRO A 395 14.79 -2.25 11.16
CA PRO A 395 14.54 -3.55 11.79
C PRO A 395 15.77 -4.26 12.38
N GLU A 396 16.95 -4.14 11.75
CA GLU A 396 18.18 -4.79 12.23
C GLU A 396 18.63 -4.27 13.60
N MET A 397 18.35 -2.99 13.92
CA MET A 397 18.72 -2.37 15.19
C MET A 397 18.17 -3.13 16.40
N TYR A 398 16.95 -3.67 16.29
CA TYR A 398 16.28 -4.36 17.38
C TYR A 398 16.82 -5.77 17.64
N GLY A 399 17.70 -6.30 16.77
CA GLY A 399 18.41 -7.57 16.95
C GLY A 399 19.79 -7.45 17.60
N TRP A 400 20.40 -6.25 17.61
CA TRP A 400 21.82 -6.07 17.91
C TRP A 400 22.26 -6.64 19.28
N LEU A 401 21.49 -6.44 20.35
CA LEU A 401 21.80 -7.00 21.68
C LEU A 401 21.77 -8.54 21.72
N ARG A 402 20.95 -9.17 20.88
CA ARG A 402 20.89 -10.63 20.78
C ARG A 402 22.13 -11.16 20.07
N GLU A 403 22.58 -10.50 19.01
CA GLU A 403 23.84 -10.83 18.34
C GLU A 403 25.06 -10.59 19.26
N GLU A 404 25.05 -9.56 20.11
CA GLU A 404 26.08 -9.38 21.15
C GLU A 404 26.18 -10.57 22.12
N ALA A 405 25.09 -11.31 22.34
CA ALA A 405 25.07 -12.50 23.19
C ALA A 405 25.42 -13.80 22.44
N ASN A 406 25.53 -13.76 21.11
CA ASN A 406 25.87 -14.89 20.25
C ASN A 406 27.40 -15.17 20.23
N VAL A 407 27.98 -15.27 21.43
CA VAL A 407 29.42 -15.55 21.66
C VAL A 407 29.66 -17.04 21.94
N ALA A 408 30.91 -17.49 21.95
CA ALA A 408 31.23 -18.90 22.29
C ALA A 408 31.03 -19.22 23.79
N ASP A 409 31.40 -18.31 24.68
CA ASP A 409 31.27 -18.43 26.14
C ASP A 409 30.46 -17.25 26.71
N PRO A 410 29.13 -17.40 26.87
CA PRO A 410 28.29 -16.34 27.41
C PRO A 410 28.57 -16.01 28.87
N LEU A 411 29.08 -16.96 29.67
CA LEU A 411 29.35 -16.74 31.09
C LEU A 411 30.57 -15.84 31.28
N ALA A 412 31.67 -16.12 30.59
CA ALA A 412 32.84 -15.24 30.58
C ALA A 412 32.51 -13.86 29.98
N ARG A 413 31.61 -13.79 28.99
CA ARG A 413 31.15 -12.51 28.42
C ARG A 413 30.28 -11.73 29.41
N LEU A 414 29.44 -12.38 30.21
CA LEU A 414 28.59 -11.76 31.22
C LEU A 414 29.40 -11.12 32.37
N GLU A 415 30.58 -11.64 32.70
CA GLU A 415 31.50 -10.99 33.66
C GLU A 415 32.03 -9.64 33.14
N VAL A 416 32.17 -9.49 31.82
CA VAL A 416 32.66 -8.28 31.13
C VAL A 416 31.51 -7.31 30.82
N ASP A 417 30.36 -7.81 30.40
CA ASP A 417 29.14 -7.02 30.20
C ASP A 417 27.93 -7.63 30.92
N PRO A 418 27.71 -7.26 32.19
CA PRO A 418 26.51 -7.66 32.94
C PRO A 418 25.25 -6.90 32.51
N THR A 419 25.32 -5.97 31.54
CA THR A 419 24.20 -5.08 31.19
C THR A 419 23.38 -5.55 29.98
N ASN A 420 23.89 -6.53 29.21
CA ASN A 420 23.15 -7.13 28.11
C ASN A 420 22.21 -8.25 28.64
N PRO A 421 20.87 -8.09 28.53
CA PRO A 421 19.94 -9.07 29.07
C PRO A 421 20.00 -10.44 28.36
N TRP A 422 20.43 -10.48 27.09
CA TRP A 422 20.50 -11.72 26.32
C TRP A 422 21.63 -12.65 26.75
N LEU A 423 22.69 -12.12 27.39
CA LEU A 423 23.78 -12.95 27.90
C LEU A 423 23.31 -13.87 29.04
N TYR A 424 22.44 -13.36 29.92
CA TYR A 424 21.82 -14.15 30.99
C TYR A 424 21.01 -15.33 30.43
N LEU A 425 20.21 -15.08 29.38
CA LEU A 425 19.46 -16.12 28.69
C LEU A 425 20.40 -17.14 28.01
N ALA A 426 21.42 -16.67 27.30
CA ALA A 426 22.39 -17.54 26.64
C ALA A 426 23.22 -18.40 27.62
N VAL A 427 23.41 -17.95 28.87
CA VAL A 427 23.95 -18.79 29.96
C VAL A 427 22.95 -19.88 30.34
N VAL A 428 21.67 -19.56 30.51
CA VAL A 428 20.62 -20.54 30.86
C VAL A 428 20.45 -21.61 29.77
N GLU A 429 20.42 -21.21 28.50
CA GLU A 429 20.24 -22.13 27.35
C GLU A 429 21.40 -23.11 27.17
N ARG A 430 22.61 -22.73 27.58
CA ARG A 430 23.83 -23.54 27.40
C ARG A 430 24.32 -24.23 28.67
N ALA A 431 23.75 -23.92 29.83
CA ALA A 431 24.09 -24.57 31.08
C ALA A 431 23.68 -26.05 31.05
N PRO A 432 24.56 -27.00 31.45
CA PRO A 432 24.16 -28.39 31.56
C PRO A 432 23.12 -28.57 32.68
N VAL A 433 21.96 -29.13 32.32
CA VAL A 433 20.72 -29.26 33.14
C VAL A 433 20.95 -29.69 34.59
N ALA A 434 21.97 -30.51 34.86
CA ALA A 434 22.28 -31.03 36.20
C ALA A 434 22.97 -30.02 37.15
N ALA A 435 23.43 -28.86 36.68
CA ALA A 435 24.34 -28.00 37.45
C ALA A 435 23.64 -26.94 38.32
N GLN A 436 22.52 -26.35 37.88
CA GLN A 436 22.17 -24.97 38.29
C GLN A 436 20.66 -24.67 38.44
N ALA A 437 19.83 -25.67 38.78
CA ALA A 437 18.38 -25.47 38.97
C ALA A 437 17.99 -24.34 39.96
N ALA A 438 18.87 -23.98 40.90
CA ALA A 438 18.65 -22.89 41.86
C ALA A 438 19.13 -21.50 41.42
N SER A 439 19.81 -21.37 40.27
CA SER A 439 20.28 -20.08 39.75
C SER A 439 19.69 -19.70 38.39
N VAL A 440 18.88 -20.57 37.77
CA VAL A 440 18.17 -20.25 36.52
C VAL A 440 17.19 -19.10 36.76
N ASP A 441 16.41 -19.15 37.83
CA ASP A 441 15.42 -18.12 38.18
C ASP A 441 16.10 -16.75 38.37
N ASP A 442 17.16 -16.69 39.18
CA ASP A 442 18.00 -15.49 39.35
C ASP A 442 18.50 -14.95 38.01
N LEU A 443 19.02 -15.81 37.11
CA LEU A 443 19.53 -15.38 35.80
C LEU A 443 18.41 -14.80 34.91
N LEU A 444 17.22 -15.42 34.89
CA LEU A 444 16.10 -14.93 34.08
C LEU A 444 15.49 -13.63 34.67
N GLU A 445 15.45 -13.48 35.99
CA GLU A 445 15.08 -12.21 36.64
C GLU A 445 16.11 -11.10 36.36
N GLN A 446 17.40 -11.43 36.31
CA GLN A 446 18.45 -10.48 35.90
C GLN A 446 18.34 -10.13 34.41
N ALA A 447 17.95 -11.06 33.53
CA ALA A 447 17.66 -10.77 32.13
C ALA A 447 16.52 -9.74 32.01
N LEU A 448 15.41 -9.94 32.75
CA LEU A 448 14.29 -9.01 32.77
C LEU A 448 14.66 -7.64 33.38
N THR A 449 15.48 -7.63 34.42
CA THR A 449 15.94 -6.41 35.10
C THR A 449 16.88 -5.57 34.24
N ASN A 450 17.78 -6.21 33.48
CA ASN A 450 18.72 -5.52 32.59
C ASN A 450 18.09 -5.14 31.24
N SER A 451 16.93 -5.71 30.88
CA SER A 451 16.14 -5.23 29.74
C SER A 451 15.48 -3.89 30.07
N ALA A 452 15.54 -2.94 29.13
CA ALA A 452 15.05 -1.58 29.35
C ALA A 452 13.89 -1.20 28.42
N THR A 453 14.03 -1.50 27.12
CA THR A 453 13.15 -0.99 26.05
C THR A 453 12.07 -1.99 25.64
N PHE A 454 11.05 -1.50 24.94
CA PHE A 454 9.94 -2.35 24.51
C PHE A 454 10.35 -3.52 23.63
N TYR A 455 11.28 -3.33 22.69
CA TYR A 455 11.71 -4.39 21.77
C TYR A 455 12.56 -5.45 22.49
N GLU A 456 13.43 -5.04 23.43
CA GLU A 456 14.16 -5.97 24.29
C GLU A 456 13.18 -6.84 25.10
N ARG A 457 12.22 -6.18 25.78
CA ARG A 457 11.27 -6.84 26.67
C ARG A 457 10.29 -7.77 25.94
N ALA A 458 9.70 -7.32 24.83
CA ALA A 458 8.73 -8.12 24.08
C ALA A 458 9.41 -9.34 23.41
N GLN A 459 10.62 -9.18 22.88
CA GLN A 459 11.39 -10.32 22.38
C GLN A 459 11.80 -11.30 23.51
N LEU A 460 12.17 -10.81 24.70
CA LEU A 460 12.46 -11.67 25.86
C LEU A 460 11.23 -12.44 26.36
N ALA A 461 10.03 -11.86 26.25
CA ALA A 461 8.80 -12.57 26.61
C ALA A 461 8.61 -13.85 25.77
N ASP A 462 8.87 -13.77 24.47
CA ASP A 462 8.84 -14.94 23.58
C ASP A 462 9.95 -15.95 23.90
N ALA A 463 11.14 -15.47 24.25
CA ALA A 463 12.25 -16.32 24.67
C ALA A 463 11.92 -17.09 25.95
N PHE A 464 11.38 -16.43 26.97
CA PHE A 464 10.92 -17.06 28.22
C PHE A 464 9.82 -18.11 28.00
N LEU A 465 8.96 -17.94 26.99
CA LEU A 465 7.96 -18.95 26.58
C LEU A 465 8.52 -20.07 25.68
N SER A 466 9.76 -19.95 25.22
CA SER A 466 10.44 -20.92 24.35
C SER A 466 11.48 -21.76 25.09
N LEU A 467 11.77 -21.44 26.35
CA LEU A 467 12.55 -22.27 27.26
C LEU A 467 11.92 -23.66 27.44
N ALA A 468 12.75 -24.67 27.72
CA ALA A 468 12.31 -26.04 28.00
C ALA A 468 11.33 -26.15 29.19
N THR A 469 11.35 -25.18 30.10
CA THR A 469 10.29 -24.92 31.09
C THR A 469 9.81 -23.49 30.89
N PRO A 470 8.65 -23.28 30.21
CA PRO A 470 8.16 -21.93 29.91
C PRO A 470 7.89 -21.09 31.16
N ARG A 471 8.25 -19.80 31.10
CA ARG A 471 8.10 -18.84 32.21
C ARG A 471 7.09 -17.75 31.87
N GLN A 472 5.80 -18.10 31.98
CA GLN A 472 4.67 -17.21 31.69
C GLN A 472 4.61 -16.00 32.63
N ASP A 473 5.07 -16.16 33.87
CA ASP A 473 5.24 -15.11 34.88
C ASP A 473 6.20 -14.01 34.40
N LEU A 474 7.43 -14.41 34.03
CA LEU A 474 8.45 -13.51 33.52
C LEU A 474 8.06 -12.93 32.16
N ALA A 475 7.46 -13.74 31.27
CA ALA A 475 6.97 -13.28 29.97
C ALA A 475 5.85 -12.23 30.10
N GLY A 476 4.94 -12.41 31.06
CA GLY A 476 3.87 -11.44 31.33
C GLY A 476 4.40 -10.12 31.88
N MET A 477 5.38 -10.17 32.79
CA MET A 477 6.05 -8.95 33.29
C MET A 477 6.86 -8.25 32.19
N ALA A 478 7.53 -9.01 31.33
CA ALA A 478 8.26 -8.49 30.17
C ALA A 478 7.31 -7.77 29.20
N MET A 479 6.20 -8.41 28.78
CA MET A 479 5.21 -7.77 27.89
C MET A 479 4.55 -6.54 28.52
N ARG A 480 4.26 -6.54 29.83
CA ARG A 480 3.75 -5.35 30.52
C ARG A 480 4.73 -4.18 30.40
N GLY A 481 5.98 -4.37 30.82
CA GLY A 481 7.00 -3.34 30.74
C GLY A 481 7.35 -2.94 29.30
N ALA A 482 7.08 -3.81 28.32
CA ALA A 482 7.23 -3.48 26.91
C ALA A 482 6.17 -2.48 26.43
N LEU A 483 4.89 -2.75 26.72
CA LEU A 483 3.80 -1.85 26.33
C LEU A 483 3.85 -0.52 27.10
N GLU A 484 4.36 -0.53 28.33
CA GLU A 484 4.64 0.68 29.12
C GLU A 484 5.71 1.57 28.46
N ASP A 485 6.90 1.04 28.12
CA ASP A 485 7.95 1.81 27.41
C ASP A 485 7.52 2.27 26.01
N PHE A 486 6.73 1.45 25.30
CA PHE A 486 6.16 1.80 24.00
C PHE A 486 5.20 3.01 24.11
N ALA A 487 4.26 2.96 25.05
CA ALA A 487 3.31 4.06 25.30
C ALA A 487 4.02 5.35 25.78
N ALA A 488 4.98 5.21 26.71
CA ALA A 488 5.75 6.33 27.29
C ALA A 488 6.66 7.04 26.28
N ARG A 489 7.09 6.35 25.21
CA ARG A 489 7.81 6.96 24.05
C ARG A 489 6.88 7.65 23.06
N GLY A 490 5.58 7.66 23.30
CA GLY A 490 4.58 8.27 22.41
C GLY A 490 4.18 7.40 21.22
N TYR A 491 4.52 6.11 21.18
CA TYR A 491 4.02 5.22 20.13
C TYR A 491 2.52 4.94 20.31
N ARG A 492 1.85 4.64 19.20
CA ARG A 492 0.41 4.32 19.13
C ARG A 492 0.21 3.05 18.32
N ALA A 493 -0.61 2.14 18.82
CA ALA A 493 -0.85 0.84 18.18
C ALA A 493 -1.69 1.00 16.89
N GLU A 494 -2.45 2.08 16.81
CA GLU A 494 -3.20 2.56 15.65
C GLU A 494 -2.29 2.95 14.46
N LEU A 495 -1.01 3.26 14.72
CA LEU A 495 0.01 3.58 13.72
C LEU A 495 0.99 2.43 13.43
N LEU A 496 0.86 1.28 14.13
CA LEU A 496 1.76 0.14 13.95
C LEU A 496 1.21 -0.79 12.85
N THR A 497 1.34 -0.34 11.60
CA THR A 497 0.82 -1.04 10.41
C THR A 497 1.88 -1.81 9.63
N ASP A 498 3.17 -1.56 9.86
CA ASP A 498 4.25 -2.38 9.31
C ASP A 498 4.37 -3.69 10.10
N GLU A 499 3.91 -4.79 9.52
CA GLU A 499 3.96 -6.12 10.12
C GLU A 499 5.40 -6.62 10.34
N ARG A 500 6.35 -6.27 9.45
CA ARG A 500 7.77 -6.65 9.57
C ARG A 500 8.42 -5.91 10.73
N LEU A 501 8.08 -4.63 10.91
CA LEU A 501 8.59 -3.86 12.05
C LEU A 501 7.94 -4.32 13.37
N ALA A 502 6.64 -4.62 13.38
CA ALA A 502 5.97 -5.22 14.53
C ALA A 502 6.56 -6.59 14.92
N GLU A 503 6.95 -7.42 13.94
CA GLU A 503 7.69 -8.66 14.19
C GLU A 503 9.09 -8.38 14.79
N ALA A 504 9.84 -7.41 14.25
CA ALA A 504 11.14 -7.00 14.79
C ALA A 504 11.04 -6.42 16.21
N TYR A 505 9.93 -5.77 16.56
CA TYR A 505 9.61 -5.34 17.92
C TYR A 505 9.31 -6.52 18.86
N GLY A 506 9.08 -7.73 18.33
CA GLY A 506 8.66 -8.90 19.10
C GLY A 506 7.18 -8.88 19.49
N PHE A 507 6.34 -8.11 18.80
CA PHE A 507 4.95 -7.88 19.21
C PHE A 507 4.00 -9.05 18.86
N PRO A 508 2.82 -9.13 19.53
CA PRO A 508 2.06 -10.38 19.61
C PRO A 508 1.45 -10.94 18.31
N LEU A 509 1.32 -10.15 17.25
CA LEU A 509 0.56 -10.54 16.04
C LEU A 509 1.12 -11.81 15.38
N GLY A 510 2.38 -11.77 14.95
CA GLY A 510 3.04 -12.92 14.33
C GLY A 510 3.10 -14.12 15.28
N ARG A 511 3.32 -13.87 16.58
CA ARG A 511 3.45 -14.91 17.61
C ARG A 511 2.14 -15.63 17.91
N LEU A 512 1.01 -14.92 17.84
CA LEU A 512 -0.32 -15.52 17.92
C LEU A 512 -0.58 -16.40 16.70
N VAL A 513 -0.34 -15.90 15.48
CA VAL A 513 -0.54 -16.65 14.23
C VAL A 513 0.35 -17.90 14.21
N GLU A 514 1.60 -17.78 14.63
CA GLU A 514 2.55 -18.90 14.78
C GLU A 514 2.07 -19.95 15.79
N ALA A 515 1.56 -19.51 16.95
CA ALA A 515 1.03 -20.41 17.98
C ALA A 515 -0.26 -21.14 17.52
N LEU A 516 -1.15 -20.44 16.82
CA LEU A 516 -2.35 -21.02 16.20
C LEU A 516 -1.98 -22.04 15.12
N GLY A 517 -1.04 -21.71 14.23
CA GLY A 517 -0.57 -22.61 13.17
C GLY A 517 0.10 -23.90 13.69
N ARG A 518 0.66 -23.87 14.91
CA ARG A 518 1.18 -25.05 15.62
C ARG A 518 0.18 -25.73 16.55
N GLY A 519 -1.05 -25.22 16.66
CA GLY A 519 -2.09 -25.74 17.56
C GLY A 519 -1.79 -25.59 19.06
N ASN A 520 -0.90 -24.66 19.45
CA ASN A 520 -0.55 -24.44 20.84
C ASN A 520 -1.55 -23.45 21.49
N VAL A 521 -2.65 -23.98 22.02
CA VAL A 521 -3.73 -23.21 22.68
C VAL A 521 -3.19 -22.30 23.77
N GLU A 522 -2.26 -22.77 24.59
CA GLU A 522 -1.75 -22.06 25.77
C GLU A 522 -0.90 -20.85 25.37
N ARG A 523 0.04 -21.04 24.43
CA ARG A 523 0.85 -19.94 23.86
C ARG A 523 -0.01 -18.98 23.05
N ALA A 524 -1.03 -19.46 22.34
CA ALA A 524 -2.00 -18.61 21.65
C ALA A 524 -2.81 -17.75 22.64
N GLY A 525 -3.27 -18.32 23.76
CA GLY A 525 -3.98 -17.60 24.81
C GLY A 525 -3.15 -16.49 25.45
N PHE A 526 -1.86 -16.75 25.72
CA PHE A 526 -0.93 -15.72 26.18
C PHE A 526 -0.84 -14.55 25.18
N TRP A 527 -0.59 -14.83 23.89
CA TRP A 527 -0.42 -13.77 22.90
C TRP A 527 -1.72 -13.02 22.56
N ALA A 528 -2.88 -13.69 22.62
CA ALA A 528 -4.17 -13.05 22.38
C ALA A 528 -4.49 -11.96 23.42
N GLU A 529 -4.13 -12.16 24.70
CA GLU A 529 -4.27 -11.15 25.76
C GLU A 529 -3.44 -9.89 25.49
N TRP A 530 -2.20 -10.05 25.01
CA TRP A 530 -1.35 -8.90 24.66
C TRP A 530 -1.76 -8.25 23.33
N LEU A 531 -2.21 -9.04 22.35
CA LEU A 531 -2.72 -8.52 21.08
C LEU A 531 -4.02 -7.73 21.26
N TYR A 532 -4.89 -8.12 22.20
CA TYR A 532 -6.13 -7.39 22.46
C TYR A 532 -5.89 -5.94 22.92
N ARG A 533 -4.86 -5.71 23.74
CA ARG A 533 -4.44 -4.38 24.23
C ARG A 533 -3.94 -3.46 23.12
N THR A 534 -3.34 -4.04 22.07
CA THR A 534 -2.78 -3.32 20.91
C THR A 534 -3.65 -3.42 19.65
N SER A 535 -4.74 -4.17 19.68
CA SER A 535 -5.62 -4.31 18.51
C SER A 535 -6.48 -3.07 18.31
N SER A 536 -6.53 -2.60 17.06
CA SER A 536 -7.27 -1.41 16.63
C SER A 536 -7.99 -1.70 15.31
N PRO A 537 -9.14 -1.06 15.01
CA PRO A 537 -9.72 -1.06 13.67
C PRO A 537 -8.75 -0.60 12.58
N ALA A 538 -7.75 0.22 12.91
CA ALA A 538 -6.72 0.68 11.99
C ALA A 538 -5.73 -0.42 11.54
N THR A 539 -5.67 -1.55 12.28
CA THR A 539 -4.78 -2.70 11.99
C THR A 539 -5.61 -3.98 11.83
N PRO A 540 -6.33 -4.18 10.70
CA PRO A 540 -7.32 -5.27 10.54
C PRO A 540 -6.77 -6.69 10.78
N ALA A 541 -5.47 -6.91 10.55
CA ALA A 541 -4.78 -8.16 10.85
C ALA A 541 -4.88 -8.55 12.33
N THR A 542 -4.82 -7.57 13.26
CA THR A 542 -4.93 -7.83 14.70
C THR A 542 -6.33 -8.36 15.06
N GLN A 543 -7.39 -7.72 14.57
CA GLN A 543 -8.78 -8.17 14.73
C GLN A 543 -9.05 -9.50 14.01
N ALA A 544 -8.38 -9.76 12.87
CA ALA A 544 -8.49 -11.04 12.17
C ALA A 544 -7.87 -12.18 12.99
N ALA A 545 -6.67 -12.01 13.54
CA ALA A 545 -6.01 -13.01 14.37
C ALA A 545 -6.77 -13.30 15.67
N LEU A 546 -7.40 -12.30 16.30
CA LEU A 546 -8.28 -12.50 17.45
C LEU A 546 -9.57 -13.28 17.09
N ARG A 547 -10.16 -13.02 15.92
CA ARG A 547 -11.29 -13.83 15.41
C ARG A 547 -10.89 -15.26 15.08
N GLU A 548 -9.66 -15.46 14.59
CA GLU A 548 -9.11 -16.79 14.32
C GLU A 548 -8.90 -17.58 15.62
N TYR A 549 -8.31 -16.96 16.65
CA TYR A 549 -8.21 -17.56 17.98
C TYR A 549 -9.58 -17.91 18.57
N ALA A 550 -10.57 -17.02 18.40
CA ALA A 550 -11.94 -17.30 18.84
C ALA A 550 -12.59 -18.49 18.10
N ARG A 551 -12.28 -18.69 16.81
CA ARG A 551 -12.70 -19.90 16.07
C ARG A 551 -11.99 -21.15 16.59
N TYR A 552 -10.68 -21.06 16.81
CA TYR A 552 -9.88 -22.17 17.32
C TYR A 552 -10.36 -22.64 18.71
N LEU A 553 -10.71 -21.72 19.61
CA LEU A 553 -11.36 -22.03 20.89
C LEU A 553 -12.71 -22.75 20.73
N GLN A 554 -13.51 -22.36 19.73
CA GLN A 554 -14.80 -23.01 19.42
C GLN A 554 -14.59 -24.44 18.90
N GLU A 555 -13.61 -24.65 18.03
CA GLU A 555 -13.24 -25.98 17.51
C GLU A 555 -12.70 -26.89 18.63
N ALA A 556 -12.00 -26.32 19.62
CA ALA A 556 -11.58 -26.99 20.85
C ALA A 556 -12.72 -27.17 21.89
N GLY A 557 -13.97 -26.83 21.56
CA GLY A 557 -15.15 -26.98 22.42
C GLY A 557 -15.33 -25.91 23.51
N GLN A 558 -14.47 -24.89 23.58
CA GLN A 558 -14.48 -23.83 24.58
C GLN A 558 -15.42 -22.68 24.16
N ASN A 559 -16.72 -22.98 24.02
CA ASN A 559 -17.71 -22.08 23.41
C ASN A 559 -17.85 -20.72 24.11
N ASP A 560 -17.78 -20.67 25.45
CA ASP A 560 -17.92 -19.41 26.20
C ASP A 560 -16.70 -18.51 26.02
N ALA A 561 -15.50 -19.09 26.08
CA ALA A 561 -14.25 -18.37 25.78
C ALA A 561 -14.24 -17.86 24.32
N ALA A 562 -14.66 -18.70 23.37
CA ALA A 562 -14.84 -18.29 21.97
C ALA A 562 -15.84 -17.13 21.83
N SER A 563 -16.92 -17.10 22.62
CA SER A 563 -17.88 -16.00 22.64
C SER A 563 -17.26 -14.69 23.14
N LEU A 564 -16.53 -14.74 24.25
CA LEU A 564 -15.77 -13.60 24.79
C LEU A 564 -14.78 -13.04 23.77
N TRP A 565 -13.99 -13.92 23.13
CA TRP A 565 -12.98 -13.51 22.16
C TRP A 565 -13.56 -12.99 20.84
N ARG A 566 -14.73 -13.51 20.39
CA ARG A 566 -15.47 -12.90 19.27
C ARG A 566 -15.94 -11.48 19.61
N THR A 567 -16.44 -11.24 20.82
CA THR A 567 -16.84 -9.88 21.27
C THR A 567 -15.62 -8.95 21.29
N ARG A 568 -14.54 -9.34 21.98
CA ARG A 568 -13.28 -8.57 22.05
C ARG A 568 -12.70 -8.20 20.69
N ALA A 569 -12.79 -9.10 19.71
CA ALA A 569 -12.28 -8.87 18.36
C ALA A 569 -13.17 -7.95 17.49
N ASN A 570 -14.45 -7.80 17.84
CA ASN A 570 -15.41 -6.94 17.14
C ASN A 570 -15.57 -5.56 17.79
N GLU A 571 -15.20 -5.41 19.06
CA GLU A 571 -15.14 -4.11 19.75
C GLU A 571 -14.29 -3.08 19.00
N GLY A 572 -14.76 -1.84 18.99
CA GLY A 572 -14.14 -0.74 18.24
C GLY A 572 -14.52 -0.70 16.75
N GLY A 573 -14.96 -1.82 16.17
CA GLY A 573 -15.41 -1.90 14.78
C GLY A 573 -16.78 -1.25 14.55
N ARG A 574 -16.84 0.09 14.46
CA ARG A 574 -18.00 0.79 13.90
C ARG A 574 -18.01 0.63 12.37
N PHE A 575 -19.15 0.27 11.81
CA PHE A 575 -19.32 0.25 10.35
C PHE A 575 -19.44 1.69 9.83
N ASP A 576 -18.37 2.20 9.23
CA ASP A 576 -18.40 3.45 8.48
C ASP A 576 -18.63 3.17 6.98
N VAL A 577 -19.69 3.78 6.45
CA VAL A 577 -20.04 3.73 5.02
C VAL A 577 -18.94 4.40 4.17
N ARG A 578 -18.29 5.45 4.67
CA ARG A 578 -17.23 6.17 3.95
C ARG A 578 -15.97 5.32 3.84
N ALA A 579 -15.52 4.69 4.94
CA ALA A 579 -14.47 3.68 4.94
C ALA A 579 -14.79 2.48 4.02
N ALA A 580 -16.04 1.98 4.06
CA ALA A 580 -16.45 0.88 3.17
C ALA A 580 -16.40 1.28 1.67
N LEU A 581 -16.77 2.53 1.34
CA LEU A 581 -16.70 3.06 -0.02
C LEU A 581 -15.28 3.40 -0.47
N SER A 582 -14.42 3.92 0.42
CA SER A 582 -13.00 4.14 0.12
C SER A 582 -12.29 2.81 -0.12
N GLN A 583 -12.55 1.79 0.70
CA GLN A 583 -12.01 0.44 0.51
C GLN A 583 -12.54 -0.26 -0.75
N ALA A 584 -13.81 -0.06 -1.10
CA ALA A 584 -14.35 -0.52 -2.39
C ALA A 584 -13.67 0.18 -3.57
N ALA A 585 -13.45 1.51 -3.48
CA ALA A 585 -12.73 2.28 -4.48
C ALA A 585 -11.26 1.87 -4.61
N LEU A 586 -10.57 1.56 -3.49
CA LEU A 586 -9.21 1.00 -3.47
C LEU A 586 -9.16 -0.36 -4.15
N THR A 587 -10.10 -1.25 -3.81
CA THR A 587 -10.21 -2.58 -4.42
C THR A 587 -10.43 -2.48 -5.93
N VAL A 588 -11.26 -1.54 -6.39
CA VAL A 588 -11.48 -1.26 -7.82
C VAL A 588 -10.23 -0.65 -8.46
N GLY A 589 -9.56 0.31 -7.83
CA GLY A 589 -8.32 0.91 -8.32
C GLY A 589 -7.17 -0.10 -8.44
N ARG A 590 -7.02 -0.99 -7.47
CA ARG A 590 -6.04 -2.10 -7.47
C ARG A 590 -6.32 -3.18 -8.52
N THR A 591 -7.46 -3.16 -9.23
CA THR A 591 -7.61 -3.96 -10.48
C THR A 591 -6.70 -3.46 -11.61
N GLY A 592 -6.18 -2.24 -11.49
CA GLY A 592 -5.09 -1.72 -12.30
C GLY A 592 -5.38 -1.61 -13.80
N TRP A 593 -4.29 -1.57 -14.58
CA TRP A 593 -4.33 -1.43 -16.04
C TRP A 593 -5.14 -2.53 -16.74
N TYR A 594 -5.26 -3.71 -16.10
CA TYR A 594 -6.06 -4.83 -16.58
C TYR A 594 -7.54 -4.46 -16.75
N GLY A 595 -8.16 -3.82 -15.75
CA GLY A 595 -9.56 -3.40 -15.85
C GLY A 595 -9.76 -2.30 -16.89
N VAL A 596 -8.81 -1.36 -17.01
CA VAL A 596 -8.83 -0.32 -18.05
C VAL A 596 -8.71 -0.94 -19.44
N ALA A 597 -7.79 -1.90 -19.63
CA ALA A 597 -7.62 -2.63 -20.88
C ALA A 597 -8.89 -3.41 -21.26
N ALA A 598 -9.54 -4.09 -20.31
CA ALA A 598 -10.82 -4.78 -20.53
C ALA A 598 -11.94 -3.81 -20.98
N LEU A 599 -12.01 -2.60 -20.41
CA LEU A 599 -12.96 -1.57 -20.86
C LEU A 599 -12.62 -1.04 -22.27
N LEU A 600 -11.33 -0.84 -22.60
CA LEU A 600 -10.92 -0.44 -23.95
C LEU A 600 -11.16 -1.53 -25.00
N VAL A 601 -10.94 -2.80 -24.66
CA VAL A 601 -11.31 -3.97 -25.48
C VAL A 601 -12.82 -4.02 -25.69
N SER A 602 -13.61 -3.77 -24.64
CA SER A 602 -15.08 -3.66 -24.73
C SER A 602 -15.53 -2.55 -25.69
N VAL A 603 -14.92 -1.35 -25.59
CA VAL A 603 -15.16 -0.23 -26.49
C VAL A 603 -14.82 -0.60 -27.94
N LEU A 604 -13.68 -1.25 -28.18
CA LEU A 604 -13.23 -1.65 -29.51
C LEU A 604 -14.16 -2.72 -30.12
N ALA A 605 -14.47 -3.77 -29.35
CA ALA A 605 -15.40 -4.83 -29.73
C ALA A 605 -16.77 -4.25 -30.12
N LEU A 606 -17.32 -3.35 -29.29
CA LEU A 606 -18.57 -2.68 -29.57
C LEU A 606 -18.51 -1.82 -30.85
N HIS A 607 -17.45 -1.03 -31.05
CA HIS A 607 -17.29 -0.24 -32.28
C HIS A 607 -17.23 -1.10 -33.53
N VAL A 608 -16.52 -2.23 -33.50
CA VAL A 608 -16.43 -3.16 -34.64
C VAL A 608 -17.79 -3.82 -34.92
N THR A 609 -18.51 -4.26 -33.88
CA THR A 609 -19.87 -4.81 -34.02
C THR A 609 -20.86 -3.77 -34.54
N LEU A 610 -20.83 -2.52 -34.06
CA LEU A 610 -21.69 -1.43 -34.54
C LEU A 610 -21.36 -1.00 -35.99
N LEU A 611 -20.08 -0.99 -36.37
CA LEU A 611 -19.66 -0.77 -37.76
C LEU A 611 -20.24 -1.85 -38.68
N ALA A 612 -20.22 -3.12 -38.25
CA ALA A 612 -20.85 -4.22 -38.97
C ALA A 612 -22.40 -4.14 -38.99
N LYS A 613 -23.03 -3.69 -37.89
CA LYS A 613 -24.49 -3.44 -37.76
C LYS A 613 -24.95 -2.39 -38.79
N TYR A 614 -24.21 -1.28 -38.91
CA TYR A 614 -24.58 -0.12 -39.74
C TYR A 614 -23.93 -0.05 -41.12
N TRP A 615 -23.16 -1.06 -41.52
CA TRP A 615 -22.48 -1.09 -42.82
C TRP A 615 -23.41 -0.89 -44.03
N ARG A 616 -24.57 -1.57 -44.03
CA ARG A 616 -25.58 -1.49 -45.11
C ARG A 616 -26.28 -0.12 -45.21
N PRO A 617 -26.91 0.44 -44.15
CA PRO A 617 -27.58 1.74 -44.24
C PRO A 617 -26.62 2.89 -44.56
N GLN A 618 -25.39 2.83 -44.06
CA GLN A 618 -24.33 3.76 -44.46
C GLN A 618 -23.97 3.61 -45.95
N SER A 619 -23.77 2.38 -46.45
CA SER A 619 -23.48 2.13 -47.88
C SER A 619 -24.57 2.70 -48.80
N LEU A 620 -25.84 2.52 -48.43
CA LEU A 620 -26.99 3.02 -49.17
C LEU A 620 -27.05 4.56 -49.16
N THR A 621 -26.79 5.18 -48.02
CA THR A 621 -26.73 6.64 -47.90
C THR A 621 -25.57 7.22 -48.73
N LEU A 622 -24.41 6.57 -48.74
CA LEU A 622 -23.26 6.96 -49.56
C LEU A 622 -23.49 6.80 -51.06
N ARG A 623 -24.25 5.78 -51.48
CA ARG A 623 -24.71 5.63 -52.88
C ARG A 623 -25.60 6.82 -53.26
N ARG A 624 -26.72 7.02 -52.54
CA ARG A 624 -27.66 8.14 -52.78
C ARG A 624 -26.97 9.51 -52.81
N GLN A 625 -25.94 9.75 -51.99
CA GLN A 625 -25.16 11.00 -52.03
C GLN A 625 -24.28 11.15 -53.29
N ARG A 626 -23.69 10.07 -53.79
CA ARG A 626 -22.96 10.08 -55.08
C ARG A 626 -23.91 10.22 -56.26
N ASP A 627 -25.04 9.53 -56.21
CA ASP A 627 -26.10 9.61 -57.23
C ASP A 627 -26.68 11.04 -57.31
N ALA A 628 -26.72 11.75 -56.16
CA ALA A 628 -27.03 13.18 -56.05
C ALA A 628 -25.81 14.11 -56.32
N GLY A 629 -24.75 13.62 -56.95
CA GLY A 629 -23.61 14.42 -57.42
C GLY A 629 -22.64 14.93 -56.33
N ARG A 630 -22.80 14.55 -55.06
CA ARG A 630 -21.90 15.01 -53.99
C ARG A 630 -20.59 14.22 -53.98
N GLN A 631 -19.46 14.93 -53.90
CA GLN A 631 -18.16 14.30 -53.67
C GLN A 631 -18.08 13.82 -52.22
N VAL A 632 -18.06 12.50 -52.01
CA VAL A 632 -17.96 11.88 -50.69
C VAL A 632 -16.79 10.91 -50.65
N SER A 633 -15.78 11.22 -49.83
CA SER A 633 -14.60 10.38 -49.63
C SER A 633 -15.00 9.06 -48.99
N PRO A 634 -14.73 7.89 -49.62
CA PRO A 634 -15.21 6.61 -49.12
C PRO A 634 -14.71 6.27 -47.72
N GLY A 635 -13.43 6.56 -47.42
CA GLY A 635 -12.80 6.23 -46.14
C GLY A 635 -13.32 7.08 -44.96
N LEU A 636 -13.19 8.40 -45.03
CA LEU A 636 -13.62 9.29 -43.93
C LEU A 636 -15.13 9.14 -43.64
N ALA A 637 -15.95 8.96 -44.67
CA ALA A 637 -17.37 8.77 -44.47
C ALA A 637 -17.72 7.43 -43.79
N ARG A 638 -16.85 6.40 -43.87
CA ARG A 638 -17.01 5.15 -43.10
C ARG A 638 -16.81 5.36 -41.60
N LEU A 639 -15.84 6.20 -41.20
CA LEU A 639 -15.58 6.52 -39.79
C LEU A 639 -16.79 7.17 -39.10
N THR A 640 -17.67 7.86 -39.85
CA THR A 640 -18.91 8.46 -39.30
C THR A 640 -20.05 7.47 -39.03
N PHE A 641 -19.80 6.16 -38.93
CA PHE A 641 -20.85 5.14 -38.75
C PHE A 641 -21.64 5.29 -37.44
N MET A 642 -21.04 5.83 -36.37
CA MET A 642 -21.70 6.07 -35.09
C MET A 642 -22.91 7.03 -35.19
N ARG A 643 -22.98 7.86 -36.25
CA ARG A 643 -24.19 8.63 -36.58
C ARG A 643 -25.43 7.75 -36.84
N TYR A 644 -25.26 6.50 -37.26
CA TYR A 644 -26.36 5.58 -37.54
C TYR A 644 -26.79 4.77 -36.30
N ALA A 645 -26.01 4.82 -35.22
CA ALA A 645 -26.31 4.18 -33.94
C ALA A 645 -27.54 4.80 -33.25
N THR A 646 -28.15 4.04 -32.34
CA THR A 646 -29.21 4.49 -31.43
C THR A 646 -28.63 5.42 -30.36
N PHE A 647 -29.51 6.10 -29.62
CA PHE A 647 -29.08 6.87 -28.45
C PHE A 647 -28.41 5.97 -27.41
N MET A 648 -29.02 4.82 -27.07
CA MET A 648 -28.49 3.86 -26.11
C MET A 648 -27.11 3.31 -26.52
N GLU A 649 -26.93 2.90 -27.78
CA GLU A 649 -25.63 2.40 -28.26
C GLU A 649 -24.50 3.44 -28.14
N ARG A 650 -24.81 4.72 -28.37
CA ARG A 650 -23.84 5.81 -28.20
C ARG A 650 -23.59 6.12 -26.73
N LEU A 651 -24.64 6.11 -25.92
CA LEU A 651 -24.57 6.31 -24.47
C LEU A 651 -23.69 5.23 -23.84
N VAL A 652 -23.87 3.95 -24.21
CA VAL A 652 -23.02 2.84 -23.75
C VAL A 652 -21.56 3.09 -24.13
N VAL A 653 -21.25 3.50 -25.37
CA VAL A 653 -19.87 3.85 -25.75
C VAL A 653 -19.30 5.00 -24.89
N VAL A 654 -20.06 6.06 -24.65
CA VAL A 654 -19.63 7.20 -23.81
C VAL A 654 -19.43 6.76 -22.36
N LEU A 655 -20.33 5.94 -21.81
CA LEU A 655 -20.23 5.41 -20.45
C LEU A 655 -19.03 4.48 -20.27
N LEU A 656 -18.67 3.68 -21.27
CA LEU A 656 -17.47 2.85 -21.23
C LEU A 656 -16.18 3.68 -21.24
N PHE A 657 -16.13 4.78 -22.02
CA PHE A 657 -15.01 5.72 -21.94
C PHE A 657 -14.94 6.43 -20.58
N ALA A 658 -16.09 6.86 -20.04
CA ALA A 658 -16.16 7.46 -18.71
C ALA A 658 -15.74 6.48 -17.61
N ALA A 659 -16.13 5.21 -17.71
CA ALA A 659 -15.70 4.15 -16.80
C ALA A 659 -14.20 3.85 -16.92
N ALA A 660 -13.63 3.82 -18.12
CA ALA A 660 -12.20 3.62 -18.32
C ALA A 660 -11.37 4.76 -17.71
N LEU A 661 -11.81 6.01 -17.90
CA LEU A 661 -11.20 7.21 -17.32
C LEU A 661 -11.31 7.22 -15.78
N ALA A 662 -12.50 6.93 -15.25
CA ALA A 662 -12.73 6.81 -13.80
C ALA A 662 -11.86 5.72 -13.16
N LEU A 663 -11.77 4.56 -13.81
CA LEU A 663 -10.94 3.45 -13.35
C LEU A 663 -9.45 3.76 -13.39
N THR A 664 -8.98 4.46 -14.44
CA THR A 664 -7.58 4.91 -14.53
C THR A 664 -7.23 5.88 -13.41
N ALA A 665 -8.14 6.80 -13.06
CA ALA A 665 -7.94 7.72 -11.94
C ALA A 665 -8.01 7.03 -10.57
N LEU A 666 -8.90 6.05 -10.38
CA LEU A 666 -8.92 5.21 -9.18
C LEU A 666 -7.66 4.34 -9.06
N GLN A 667 -7.10 3.88 -10.17
CA GLN A 667 -5.82 3.16 -10.20
C GLN A 667 -4.67 4.08 -9.76
N GLY A 668 -4.56 5.29 -10.33
CA GLY A 668 -3.54 6.26 -9.93
C GLY A 668 -3.64 6.60 -8.45
N TRP A 669 -4.84 6.90 -7.96
CA TRP A 669 -5.11 7.14 -6.54
C TRP A 669 -4.75 5.94 -5.65
N ALA A 670 -5.19 4.72 -6.00
CA ALA A 670 -4.88 3.52 -5.24
C ALA A 670 -3.38 3.22 -5.20
N ARG A 671 -2.65 3.49 -6.29
CA ARG A 671 -1.19 3.38 -6.32
C ARG A 671 -0.52 4.38 -5.36
N SER A 672 -0.94 5.65 -5.37
CA SER A 672 -0.42 6.64 -4.40
C SER A 672 -0.77 6.31 -2.94
N MET A 673 -1.85 5.55 -2.71
CA MET A 673 -2.20 4.99 -1.39
C MET A 673 -1.33 3.77 -1.01
N ASP A 674 -0.78 3.06 -1.99
CA ASP A 674 0.19 1.97 -1.79
C ASP A 674 1.64 2.50 -1.63
N GLU A 675 1.89 3.77 -1.96
CA GLU A 675 3.17 4.49 -1.82
C GLU A 675 3.32 5.21 -0.45
N VAL A 676 2.52 4.83 0.56
CA VAL A 676 2.66 5.33 1.94
C VAL A 676 4.04 4.94 2.51
N PRO A 677 4.82 5.89 3.06
CA PRO A 677 6.14 5.59 3.62
C PRO A 677 6.10 4.55 4.74
N GLU A 678 6.92 3.49 4.66
CA GLU A 678 7.02 2.44 5.69
C GLU A 678 7.21 3.02 7.11
N ALA A 679 8.00 4.09 7.23
CA ALA A 679 8.27 4.79 8.50
C ALA A 679 7.01 5.33 9.19
N TRP A 680 5.92 5.59 8.47
CA TRP A 680 4.64 6.01 9.05
C TRP A 680 3.89 4.85 9.72
N GLY A 681 4.10 3.63 9.24
CA GLY A 681 3.58 2.38 9.82
C GLY A 681 4.37 1.89 11.03
N SER A 682 5.33 2.67 11.53
CA SER A 682 6.21 2.28 12.63
C SER A 682 5.61 2.37 14.04
N GLY A 683 4.36 2.85 14.15
CA GLY A 683 3.75 3.22 15.43
C GLY A 683 4.05 4.64 15.90
N SER A 684 4.92 5.42 15.22
CA SER A 684 5.18 6.83 15.58
C SER A 684 5.56 7.71 14.38
N LEU A 685 4.93 8.88 14.27
CA LEU A 685 5.27 9.93 13.29
C LEU A 685 6.34 10.92 13.78
N ALA A 686 6.86 10.75 15.00
CA ALA A 686 7.86 11.65 15.59
C ALA A 686 9.31 11.35 15.17
N THR A 687 9.55 10.25 14.44
CA THR A 687 10.88 9.86 13.97
C THR A 687 11.34 10.80 12.83
N PRO A 688 12.64 11.13 12.70
CA PRO A 688 13.14 11.96 11.60
C PRO A 688 12.76 11.42 10.22
N VAL A 689 12.80 10.10 10.04
CA VAL A 689 12.43 9.43 8.79
C VAL A 689 10.94 9.64 8.44
N ALA A 690 10.05 9.58 9.44
CA ALA A 690 8.63 9.88 9.23
C ALA A 690 8.39 11.38 8.97
N LEU A 691 9.09 12.26 9.70
CA LEU A 691 8.98 13.72 9.58
C LEU A 691 9.43 14.24 8.20
N ASP A 692 10.51 13.69 7.63
CA ASP A 692 10.98 14.06 6.28
C ASP A 692 9.87 13.86 5.23
N ALA A 693 9.12 12.74 5.33
CA ALA A 693 8.00 12.49 4.44
C ALA A 693 6.78 13.39 4.72
N VAL A 694 6.55 13.80 5.98
CA VAL A 694 5.50 14.77 6.35
C VAL A 694 5.79 16.16 5.79
N VAL A 695 7.07 16.56 5.68
CA VAL A 695 7.47 17.86 5.08
C VAL A 695 7.14 17.93 3.59
N MET A 696 7.08 16.80 2.89
CA MET A 696 6.78 16.72 1.45
C MET A 696 5.28 16.75 1.13
N LEU A 697 4.40 16.91 2.12
CA LEU A 697 2.96 16.86 1.92
C LEU A 697 2.37 18.15 1.31
N ASP A 698 1.38 17.94 0.45
CA ASP A 698 0.57 18.98 -0.16
C ASP A 698 -0.42 19.58 0.87
N LEU A 699 -0.05 20.74 1.42
CA LEU A 699 -0.76 21.41 2.51
C LEU A 699 -2.12 21.99 2.13
N ASP A 700 -2.47 22.04 0.84
CA ASP A 700 -3.82 22.42 0.39
C ASP A 700 -4.86 21.34 0.78
N ARG A 701 -4.42 20.18 1.29
CA ARG A 701 -5.26 19.05 1.69
C ARG A 701 -5.51 19.04 3.20
N PRO A 702 -6.79 18.95 3.65
CA PRO A 702 -7.12 18.89 5.07
C PRO A 702 -6.45 17.73 5.83
N ASP A 703 -6.41 16.54 5.22
CA ASP A 703 -5.76 15.37 5.83
C ASP A 703 -4.24 15.55 5.98
N ALA A 704 -3.59 16.27 5.06
CA ALA A 704 -2.16 16.60 5.15
C ALA A 704 -1.87 17.59 6.28
N LEU A 705 -2.70 18.62 6.44
CA LEU A 705 -2.63 19.53 7.59
C LEU A 705 -2.80 18.79 8.91
N PHE A 706 -3.74 17.84 8.99
CA PHE A 706 -3.95 17.04 10.21
C PHE A 706 -2.72 16.16 10.52
N VAL A 707 -2.20 15.43 9.52
CA VAL A 707 -1.03 14.56 9.70
C VAL A 707 0.20 15.37 10.09
N ARG A 708 0.41 16.55 9.49
CA ARG A 708 1.47 17.48 9.89
C ARG A 708 1.30 17.99 11.32
N GLY A 709 0.07 18.36 11.71
CA GLY A 709 -0.23 18.81 13.07
C GLY A 709 0.07 17.73 14.12
N TYR A 710 -0.32 16.49 13.84
CA TYR A 710 -0.08 15.34 14.69
C TYR A 710 1.42 14.98 14.81
N ALA A 711 2.13 14.95 13.68
CA ALA A 711 3.57 14.67 13.66
C ALA A 711 4.37 15.76 14.39
N ALA A 712 4.01 17.03 14.20
CA ALA A 712 4.61 18.15 14.94
C ALA A 712 4.35 18.05 16.44
N GLN A 713 3.10 17.79 16.85
CA GLN A 713 2.72 17.65 18.27
C GLN A 713 3.48 16.50 18.95
N THR A 714 3.57 15.33 18.30
CA THR A 714 4.26 14.17 18.85
C THR A 714 5.79 14.33 18.87
N ALA A 715 6.37 15.08 17.92
CA ALA A 715 7.77 15.51 17.97
C ALA A 715 8.04 16.57 19.07
N GLY A 716 7.01 17.30 19.51
CA GLY A 716 7.10 18.40 20.48
C GLY A 716 7.31 19.79 19.87
N ASP A 717 7.01 19.96 18.58
CA ASP A 717 6.85 21.28 17.95
C ASP A 717 5.40 21.74 18.07
N GLU A 718 5.06 22.26 19.25
CA GLU A 718 3.73 22.82 19.51
C GLU A 718 3.38 24.01 18.61
N GLY A 719 4.40 24.71 18.06
CA GLY A 719 4.22 25.88 17.20
C GLY A 719 3.61 25.45 15.87
N ALA A 720 4.31 24.57 15.15
CA ALA A 720 3.84 24.00 13.89
C ALA A 720 2.54 23.18 14.06
N ALA A 721 2.38 22.50 15.19
CA ALA A 721 1.15 21.75 15.47
C ALA A 721 -0.09 22.67 15.61
N ARG A 722 0.04 23.75 16.38
CA ARG A 722 -1.02 24.74 16.58
C ARG A 722 -1.39 25.46 15.28
N GLU A 723 -0.39 25.82 14.47
CA GLU A 723 -0.60 26.41 13.13
C GLU A 723 -1.40 25.45 12.22
N ALA A 724 -1.01 24.19 12.15
CA ALA A 724 -1.65 23.20 11.28
C ALA A 724 -3.10 22.89 11.69
N TYR A 725 -3.38 22.66 12.98
CA TYR A 725 -4.76 22.41 13.43
C TYR A 725 -5.65 23.65 13.36
N SER A 726 -5.11 24.86 13.53
CA SER A 726 -5.91 26.11 13.43
C SER A 726 -6.52 26.34 12.05
N GLN A 727 -5.97 25.70 11.01
CA GLN A 727 -6.49 25.72 9.63
C GLN A 727 -7.62 24.71 9.39
N LEU A 728 -7.98 23.91 10.40
CA LEU A 728 -9.01 22.86 10.34
C LEU A 728 -10.17 23.12 11.34
N PRO A 729 -10.87 24.26 11.27
CA PRO A 729 -11.90 24.65 12.26
C PRO A 729 -13.15 23.74 12.26
N ASP A 730 -13.36 22.98 11.19
CA ASP A 730 -14.50 22.07 11.01
C ASP A 730 -14.11 20.57 11.13
N ASP A 731 -12.88 20.24 11.57
CA ASP A 731 -12.46 18.86 11.85
C ASP A 731 -12.47 18.57 13.36
N PRO A 732 -13.35 17.67 13.86
CA PRO A 732 -13.49 17.41 15.29
C PRO A 732 -12.24 16.78 15.93
N ALA A 733 -11.45 16.00 15.17
CA ALA A 733 -10.20 15.44 15.65
C ALA A 733 -9.10 16.52 15.74
N ALA A 734 -9.05 17.46 14.79
CA ALA A 734 -8.12 18.59 14.83
C ALA A 734 -8.44 19.51 16.01
N LEU A 735 -9.72 19.81 16.24
CA LEU A 735 -10.19 20.57 17.40
C LEU A 735 -9.85 19.87 18.72
N ASN A 736 -10.00 18.55 18.82
CA ASN A 736 -9.57 17.79 20.00
C ASN A 736 -8.07 17.95 20.27
N ASN A 737 -7.22 17.75 19.25
CA ASN A 737 -5.78 17.81 19.43
C ASN A 737 -5.28 19.23 19.70
N LEU A 738 -5.92 20.24 19.10
CA LEU A 738 -5.69 21.66 19.40
C LEU A 738 -6.10 22.00 20.84
N ALA A 739 -7.22 21.47 21.34
CA ALA A 739 -7.65 21.63 22.72
C ALA A 739 -6.62 21.07 23.71
N VAL A 740 -6.02 19.92 23.42
CA VAL A 740 -4.94 19.34 24.23
C VAL A 740 -3.67 20.23 24.22
N LEU A 741 -3.39 20.93 23.12
CA LEU A 741 -2.27 21.89 23.02
C LEU A 741 -2.52 23.25 23.69
N THR A 742 -3.78 23.64 23.90
CA THR A 742 -4.14 24.96 24.44
C THR A 742 -4.72 24.91 25.85
N GLY A 743 -5.21 23.75 26.29
CA GLY A 743 -6.02 23.60 27.50
C GLY A 743 -7.45 24.16 27.36
N ASP A 744 -7.94 24.37 26.14
CA ASP A 744 -9.24 25.01 25.89
C ASP A 744 -10.38 24.00 25.74
N GLU A 745 -11.15 23.79 26.81
CA GLU A 745 -12.34 22.93 26.81
C GLU A 745 -13.43 23.36 25.81
N THR A 746 -13.46 24.63 25.37
CA THR A 746 -14.48 25.08 24.40
C THR A 746 -14.27 24.44 23.02
N LEU A 747 -13.01 24.12 22.68
CA LEU A 747 -12.67 23.38 21.46
C LEU A 747 -13.11 21.91 21.56
N LEU A 748 -13.02 21.27 22.74
CA LEU A 748 -13.57 19.93 22.98
C LEU A 748 -15.10 19.92 22.86
N GLN A 749 -15.78 20.94 23.40
CA GLN A 749 -17.22 21.09 23.25
C GLN A 749 -17.60 21.27 21.77
N ARG A 750 -16.86 22.11 21.04
CA ARG A 750 -17.05 22.33 19.60
C ARG A 750 -16.82 21.08 18.76
N ALA A 751 -15.82 20.25 19.11
CA ALA A 751 -15.61 18.95 18.49
C ALA A 751 -16.85 18.05 18.63
N LEU A 752 -17.47 18.02 19.82
CA LEU A 752 -18.71 17.27 20.08
C LEU A 752 -19.98 17.88 19.45
N GLU A 753 -19.98 19.17 19.10
CA GLU A 753 -21.04 19.78 18.28
C GLU A 753 -20.98 19.31 16.81
N LEU A 754 -19.77 19.02 16.30
CA LEU A 754 -19.53 18.54 14.94
C LEU A 754 -19.69 17.01 14.84
N ASP A 755 -19.10 16.26 15.77
CA ASP A 755 -19.32 14.83 15.96
C ASP A 755 -19.53 14.51 17.44
N GLY A 756 -20.79 14.38 17.86
CA GLY A 756 -21.17 13.97 19.22
C GLY A 756 -20.72 12.55 19.61
N GLY A 757 -20.18 11.77 18.66
CA GLY A 757 -19.59 10.45 18.87
C GLY A 757 -18.05 10.42 18.96
N GLN A 758 -17.35 11.57 18.85
CA GLN A 758 -15.89 11.67 18.86
C GLN A 758 -15.32 11.19 20.21
N PRO A 759 -14.64 10.04 20.27
CA PRO A 759 -14.37 9.36 21.53
C PRO A 759 -13.26 10.02 22.36
N GLU A 760 -12.24 10.60 21.73
CA GLU A 760 -11.16 11.31 22.42
C GLU A 760 -11.68 12.58 23.10
N ALA A 761 -12.55 13.34 22.43
CA ALA A 761 -13.17 14.53 23.00
C ALA A 761 -14.12 14.19 24.16
N LEU A 762 -14.84 13.06 24.09
CA LEU A 762 -15.63 12.55 25.21
C LEU A 762 -14.74 12.13 26.40
N TYR A 763 -13.62 11.46 26.16
CA TYR A 763 -12.66 11.09 27.21
C TYR A 763 -12.00 12.32 27.85
N ASN A 764 -11.51 13.26 27.04
CA ASN A 764 -10.84 14.47 27.51
C ASN A 764 -11.78 15.40 28.31
N LEU A 765 -13.10 15.29 28.13
CA LEU A 765 -14.12 15.95 28.96
C LEU A 765 -14.62 15.10 30.15
N GLY A 766 -14.02 13.92 30.41
CA GLY A 766 -14.42 13.01 31.49
C GLY A 766 -15.78 12.34 31.31
N ARG A 767 -16.29 12.23 30.08
CA ARG A 767 -17.64 11.74 29.74
C ARG A 767 -17.67 10.29 29.22
N ALA A 768 -16.53 9.73 28.88
CA ALA A 768 -16.36 8.37 28.38
C ALA A 768 -15.06 7.74 28.92
N PRO A 769 -14.90 6.41 28.90
CA PRO A 769 -13.60 5.76 29.13
C PRO A 769 -12.60 6.07 28.00
N ASN A 770 -11.31 5.81 28.26
CA ASN A 770 -10.24 6.03 27.28
C ASN A 770 -10.47 5.12 26.04
N PRO A 771 -10.50 5.65 24.81
CA PRO A 771 -10.74 4.85 23.62
C PRO A 771 -9.58 3.95 23.21
N SER A 772 -8.34 4.29 23.56
CA SER A 772 -7.18 3.43 23.29
C SER A 772 -6.93 2.51 24.48
N ARG A 773 -7.14 1.21 24.29
CA ARG A 773 -6.94 0.19 25.35
C ARG A 773 -5.52 0.20 25.92
N LEU A 774 -4.53 0.51 25.08
CA LEU A 774 -3.13 0.68 25.49
C LEU A 774 -3.00 1.87 26.47
N LEU A 775 -3.52 3.05 26.12
CA LEU A 775 -3.43 4.23 26.98
C LEU A 775 -4.30 4.10 28.23
N ALA A 776 -5.39 3.34 28.17
CA ALA A 776 -6.22 3.02 29.33
C ALA A 776 -5.46 2.23 30.42
N GLU A 777 -4.50 1.37 30.04
CA GLU A 777 -3.69 0.56 30.98
C GLU A 777 -2.35 1.22 31.36
N PHE A 778 -1.75 1.99 30.44
CA PHE A 778 -0.36 2.48 30.58
C PHE A 778 -0.20 4.02 30.64
N ALA A 779 -1.26 4.80 30.42
CA ALA A 779 -1.24 6.26 30.43
C ALA A 779 -2.56 6.84 30.99
N GLU A 780 -3.07 6.25 32.08
CA GLU A 780 -4.35 6.65 32.66
C GLU A 780 -4.30 8.11 33.18
N GLY A 781 -5.19 8.95 32.66
CA GLY A 781 -5.33 10.36 33.06
C GLY A 781 -4.56 11.35 32.18
N GLU A 782 -3.77 10.89 31.21
CA GLU A 782 -3.21 11.77 30.18
C GLU A 782 -4.27 12.09 29.09
N PRO A 783 -4.35 13.34 28.59
CA PRO A 783 -5.25 13.67 27.48
C PRO A 783 -4.93 12.86 26.22
N VAL A 784 -5.96 12.29 25.60
CA VAL A 784 -5.82 11.45 24.41
C VAL A 784 -5.90 12.30 23.14
N LEU A 785 -4.92 12.09 22.26
CA LEU A 785 -4.91 12.65 20.91
C LEU A 785 -5.68 11.73 19.96
N ALA A 786 -6.49 12.32 19.09
CA ALA A 786 -7.02 11.64 17.93
C ALA A 786 -5.85 11.31 16.98
N VAL A 787 -5.66 10.03 16.70
CA VAL A 787 -4.55 9.50 15.89
C VAL A 787 -4.98 9.42 14.42
N PRO A 788 -4.14 9.81 13.44
CA PRO A 788 -4.51 9.67 12.04
C PRO A 788 -4.67 8.20 11.67
N SER A 789 -5.83 7.84 11.10
CA SER A 789 -6.08 6.51 10.55
C SER A 789 -5.27 6.28 9.27
N VAL A 790 -5.11 5.02 8.86
CA VAL A 790 -4.47 4.64 7.58
C VAL A 790 -5.13 5.35 6.39
N GLU A 791 -6.45 5.50 6.41
CA GLU A 791 -7.20 6.22 5.38
C GLU A 791 -6.85 7.72 5.35
N ARG A 792 -6.59 8.34 6.50
CA ARG A 792 -6.16 9.75 6.61
C ARG A 792 -4.69 9.92 6.24
N LEU A 793 -3.82 8.98 6.59
CA LEU A 793 -2.41 8.95 6.14
C LEU A 793 -2.34 8.86 4.62
N GLY A 794 -3.05 7.91 4.01
CA GLY A 794 -3.16 7.82 2.56
C GLY A 794 -3.86 9.05 1.94
N GLY A 795 -4.90 9.57 2.59
CA GLY A 795 -5.60 10.80 2.18
C GLY A 795 -4.71 12.04 2.15
N ALA A 796 -3.72 12.15 3.04
CA ALA A 796 -2.71 13.20 2.97
C ALA A 796 -1.86 13.11 1.68
N LEU A 797 -1.40 11.90 1.33
CA LEU A 797 -0.52 11.64 0.19
C LEU A 797 -1.22 11.62 -1.17
N ALA A 798 -2.42 11.04 -1.24
CA ALA A 798 -3.15 10.78 -2.49
C ALA A 798 -4.44 11.63 -2.65
N GLY A 799 -4.90 12.30 -1.60
CA GLY A 799 -6.22 12.92 -1.56
C GLY A 799 -7.35 11.89 -1.45
N THR A 800 -8.58 12.31 -1.75
CA THR A 800 -9.75 11.42 -1.70
C THR A 800 -10.07 10.80 -3.05
N TYR A 801 -10.64 9.59 -3.06
CA TYR A 801 -11.10 8.94 -4.30
C TYR A 801 -12.11 9.79 -5.09
N LEU A 802 -12.95 10.58 -4.40
CA LEU A 802 -13.86 11.54 -5.04
C LEU A 802 -13.09 12.69 -5.71
N GLY A 803 -12.01 13.17 -5.08
CA GLY A 803 -11.09 14.14 -5.68
C GLY A 803 -10.42 13.60 -6.94
N ALA A 804 -9.90 12.37 -6.89
CA ALA A 804 -9.31 11.70 -8.05
C ALA A 804 -10.31 11.53 -9.20
N LEU A 805 -11.53 11.04 -8.90
CA LEU A 805 -12.61 10.92 -9.89
C LEU A 805 -13.02 12.28 -10.47
N ALA A 806 -13.19 13.31 -9.64
CA ALA A 806 -13.52 14.66 -10.10
C ALA A 806 -12.41 15.26 -10.97
N GLY A 807 -11.14 15.08 -10.57
CA GLY A 807 -9.96 15.47 -11.34
C GLY A 807 -9.92 14.79 -12.71
N ALA A 808 -10.28 13.51 -12.79
CA ALA A 808 -10.38 12.78 -14.05
C ALA A 808 -11.38 13.41 -15.03
N PHE A 809 -12.52 13.90 -14.56
CA PHE A 809 -13.54 14.50 -15.44
C PHE A 809 -13.34 16.01 -15.71
N THR A 810 -12.67 16.73 -14.82
CA THR A 810 -12.35 18.16 -15.02
C THR A 810 -11.05 18.36 -15.82
N ASN A 811 -10.04 17.52 -15.58
CA ASN A 811 -8.75 17.54 -16.25
C ASN A 811 -8.30 16.11 -16.65
N PRO A 812 -8.96 15.49 -17.66
CA PRO A 812 -8.64 14.13 -18.11
C PRO A 812 -7.27 14.01 -18.79
N TRP A 813 -6.56 15.11 -19.01
CA TRP A 813 -5.18 15.09 -19.50
C TRP A 813 -4.25 14.61 -18.38
N VAL A 814 -4.23 15.35 -17.27
CA VAL A 814 -3.41 15.09 -16.08
C VAL A 814 -3.65 13.68 -15.55
N ALA A 815 -4.91 13.31 -15.34
CA ALA A 815 -5.32 11.98 -14.84
C ALA A 815 -5.01 10.79 -15.79
N LEU A 816 -4.51 11.05 -17.00
CA LEU A 816 -4.01 10.01 -17.92
C LEU A 816 -2.51 10.11 -18.18
N THR A 817 -1.89 11.29 -18.08
CA THR A 817 -0.45 11.48 -18.31
C THR A 817 0.42 11.21 -17.09
N GLU A 818 -0.10 11.40 -15.88
CA GLU A 818 0.62 11.16 -14.61
C GLU A 818 0.49 9.70 -14.11
N VAL A 819 0.01 8.79 -14.96
CA VAL A 819 -0.27 7.40 -14.55
C VAL A 819 0.94 6.51 -14.80
N ASP A 820 1.78 6.39 -13.77
CA ASP A 820 2.95 5.51 -13.81
C ASP A 820 2.61 4.02 -13.93
N GLY A 821 3.46 3.29 -14.66
CA GLY A 821 3.39 1.83 -14.77
C GLY A 821 3.15 1.28 -16.19
N VAL A 822 3.02 2.12 -17.21
CA VAL A 822 3.08 1.66 -18.60
C VAL A 822 4.53 1.76 -19.08
N ALA A 823 5.16 0.62 -19.36
CA ALA A 823 6.53 0.54 -19.89
C ALA A 823 6.61 0.99 -21.37
N MET A 824 6.29 2.25 -21.64
CA MET A 824 6.25 2.88 -22.95
C MET A 824 6.90 4.27 -22.85
N PRO A 825 7.70 4.71 -23.84
CA PRO A 825 8.27 6.06 -23.82
C PRO A 825 7.20 7.15 -23.76
N ASP A 826 7.44 8.21 -23.00
CA ASP A 826 6.49 9.28 -22.68
C ASP A 826 5.80 9.87 -23.93
N TRP A 827 6.54 10.02 -25.03
CA TRP A 827 5.99 10.53 -26.30
C TRP A 827 4.94 9.60 -26.90
N ALA A 828 5.12 8.28 -26.78
CA ALA A 828 4.20 7.28 -27.31
C ALA A 828 2.98 7.15 -26.40
N TRP A 829 3.18 7.22 -25.07
CA TRP A 829 2.10 7.34 -24.10
C TRP A 829 1.25 8.60 -24.35
N THR A 830 1.89 9.76 -24.48
CA THR A 830 1.25 11.04 -24.82
C THR A 830 0.41 10.94 -26.11
N VAL A 831 0.95 10.32 -27.18
CA VAL A 831 0.20 10.10 -28.43
C VAL A 831 -1.01 9.19 -28.21
N LEU A 832 -0.89 8.13 -27.41
CA LEU A 832 -2.01 7.24 -27.08
C LEU A 832 -3.11 7.97 -26.31
N VAL A 833 -2.74 8.78 -25.30
CA VAL A 833 -3.66 9.62 -24.51
C VAL A 833 -4.38 10.63 -25.41
N VAL A 834 -3.67 11.34 -26.31
CA VAL A 834 -4.29 12.25 -27.29
C VAL A 834 -5.30 11.52 -28.18
N VAL A 835 -4.97 10.32 -28.67
CA VAL A 835 -5.86 9.52 -29.53
C VAL A 835 -7.10 9.05 -28.75
N LEU A 836 -6.93 8.61 -27.49
CA LEU A 836 -8.01 8.17 -26.62
C LEU A 836 -8.99 9.32 -26.33
N LEU A 837 -8.48 10.48 -25.91
CA LEU A 837 -9.29 11.67 -25.63
C LEU A 837 -10.00 12.19 -26.87
N ALA A 838 -9.34 12.20 -28.04
CA ALA A 838 -9.98 12.56 -29.30
C ALA A 838 -11.11 11.60 -29.70
N TRP A 839 -10.97 10.30 -29.41
CA TRP A 839 -11.99 9.28 -29.69
C TRP A 839 -13.18 9.39 -28.71
N ALA A 840 -12.93 9.63 -27.43
CA ALA A 840 -13.97 9.91 -26.43
C ALA A 840 -14.76 11.19 -26.78
N ALA A 841 -14.06 12.30 -27.06
CA ALA A 841 -14.67 13.58 -27.45
C ALA A 841 -15.52 13.46 -28.74
N LEU A 842 -15.03 12.72 -29.75
CA LEU A 842 -15.80 12.44 -30.95
C LEU A 842 -17.07 11.62 -30.65
N SER A 843 -16.99 10.66 -29.74
CA SER A 843 -18.13 9.82 -29.34
C SER A 843 -19.22 10.65 -28.64
N VAL A 844 -18.83 11.56 -27.74
CA VAL A 844 -19.73 12.54 -27.10
C VAL A 844 -20.37 13.47 -28.13
N LEU A 845 -19.58 14.05 -29.05
CA LEU A 845 -20.10 14.94 -30.09
C LEU A 845 -21.09 14.23 -31.02
N VAL A 846 -20.85 12.96 -31.36
CA VAL A 846 -21.76 12.15 -32.17
C VAL A 846 -23.08 11.86 -31.44
N MET A 847 -23.13 11.89 -30.11
CA MET A 847 -24.36 11.70 -29.35
C MET A 847 -25.45 12.70 -29.75
N PHE A 848 -25.08 13.97 -29.98
CA PHE A 848 -25.97 15.04 -30.42
C PHE A 848 -26.39 14.97 -31.90
N VAL A 849 -25.76 14.13 -32.73
CA VAL A 849 -26.05 14.07 -34.17
C VAL A 849 -27.27 13.18 -34.43
N PRO A 850 -28.40 13.71 -34.95
CA PRO A 850 -29.63 12.93 -35.07
C PRO A 850 -29.48 11.73 -36.02
N ARG A 851 -30.03 10.59 -35.59
CA ARG A 851 -30.01 9.31 -36.31
C ARG A 851 -30.81 9.41 -37.62
N PRO A 852 -30.24 9.01 -38.78
CA PRO A 852 -30.99 8.96 -40.04
C PRO A 852 -32.17 7.98 -39.94
N ARG A 853 -33.39 8.40 -40.32
CA ARG A 853 -34.62 7.57 -40.23
C ARG A 853 -34.47 6.17 -40.86
N LEU A 854 -33.75 6.09 -41.98
CA LEU A 854 -33.45 4.84 -42.70
C LEU A 854 -32.77 3.77 -41.82
N ALA A 855 -31.94 4.18 -40.84
CA ALA A 855 -31.19 3.26 -40.01
C ALA A 855 -32.07 2.38 -39.09
N ARG A 856 -33.31 2.80 -38.79
CA ARG A 856 -34.21 2.11 -37.85
C ARG A 856 -34.58 0.69 -38.32
N ASN A 857 -34.76 0.50 -39.62
CA ASN A 857 -35.28 -0.73 -40.23
C ASN A 857 -34.23 -1.46 -41.09
N ALA A 858 -32.94 -1.13 -40.92
CA ALA A 858 -31.90 -1.69 -41.78
C ALA A 858 -31.64 -3.19 -41.49
N PRO A 859 -31.47 -4.05 -42.52
CA PRO A 859 -31.10 -5.43 -42.30
C PRO A 859 -29.65 -5.55 -41.83
N ARG A 860 -29.44 -6.46 -40.88
CA ARG A 860 -28.15 -6.77 -40.25
C ARG A 860 -27.26 -7.58 -41.21
N THR A 861 -25.95 -7.48 -41.03
CA THR A 861 -24.97 -8.22 -41.83
C THR A 861 -24.66 -9.58 -41.21
N LEU A 862 -24.18 -10.55 -42.01
CA LEU A 862 -23.67 -11.81 -41.47
C LEU A 862 -22.49 -11.58 -40.51
N LEU A 863 -21.63 -10.61 -40.83
CA LEU A 863 -20.52 -10.19 -39.97
C LEU A 863 -21.01 -9.69 -38.60
N TYR A 864 -22.08 -8.88 -38.55
CA TYR A 864 -22.68 -8.48 -37.27
C TYR A 864 -23.17 -9.70 -36.47
N HIS A 865 -23.82 -10.68 -37.11
CA HIS A 865 -24.30 -11.86 -36.38
C HIS A 865 -23.15 -12.73 -35.86
N LEU A 866 -22.06 -12.86 -36.63
CA LEU A 866 -20.85 -13.56 -36.21
C LEU A 866 -20.15 -12.83 -35.05
N LEU A 867 -20.00 -11.51 -35.13
CA LEU A 867 -19.42 -10.70 -34.06
C LEU A 867 -20.29 -10.69 -32.80
N ALA A 868 -21.61 -10.58 -32.91
CA ALA A 868 -22.53 -10.64 -31.76
C ALA A 868 -22.52 -12.01 -31.04
N LEU A 869 -22.12 -13.08 -31.73
CA LEU A 869 -21.95 -14.41 -31.13
C LEU A 869 -20.56 -14.58 -30.50
N LEU A 870 -19.50 -14.13 -31.19
CA LEU A 870 -18.11 -14.25 -30.75
C LEU A 870 -17.69 -13.23 -29.67
N LEU A 871 -18.34 -12.07 -29.63
CA LEU A 871 -18.07 -10.96 -28.71
C LEU A 871 -19.32 -10.75 -27.83
N PRO A 872 -19.43 -11.45 -26.69
CA PRO A 872 -20.57 -11.38 -25.79
C PRO A 872 -21.06 -9.97 -25.47
N GLY A 873 -22.37 -9.80 -25.37
CA GLY A 873 -23.01 -8.53 -25.04
C GLY A 873 -23.05 -7.49 -26.17
N THR A 874 -22.08 -7.48 -27.10
CA THR A 874 -22.02 -6.48 -28.20
C THR A 874 -23.26 -6.52 -29.11
N GLY A 875 -23.93 -7.67 -29.20
CA GLY A 875 -25.19 -7.83 -29.93
C GLY A 875 -26.38 -7.07 -29.34
N LEU A 876 -26.34 -6.84 -28.02
CA LEU A 876 -27.41 -6.31 -27.16
C LEU A 876 -27.07 -4.91 -26.61
N ALA A 877 -26.17 -4.17 -27.24
CA ALA A 877 -25.69 -2.87 -26.75
C ALA A 877 -26.75 -1.74 -26.77
N ASP A 878 -27.95 -2.01 -27.27
CA ASP A 878 -29.16 -1.20 -27.07
C ASP A 878 -29.88 -1.48 -25.73
N GLU A 879 -29.44 -2.48 -24.96
CA GLU A 879 -29.99 -2.94 -23.68
C GLU A 879 -28.91 -3.03 -22.59
N PHE A 880 -29.31 -2.90 -21.30
CA PHE A 880 -28.37 -2.92 -20.17
C PHE A 880 -27.59 -4.25 -20.04
N TRP A 881 -28.24 -5.37 -20.38
CA TRP A 881 -27.63 -6.71 -20.45
C TRP A 881 -26.43 -6.81 -21.40
N GLY A 882 -26.35 -5.95 -22.42
CA GLY A 882 -25.18 -5.88 -23.30
C GLY A 882 -23.90 -5.52 -22.55
N VAL A 883 -23.98 -4.60 -21.58
CA VAL A 883 -22.81 -4.19 -20.77
C VAL A 883 -22.43 -5.30 -19.77
N PHE A 884 -23.42 -5.90 -19.11
CA PHE A 884 -23.20 -7.00 -18.15
C PHE A 884 -22.59 -8.26 -18.76
N LEU A 885 -22.74 -8.51 -20.06
CA LEU A 885 -22.04 -9.61 -20.73
C LEU A 885 -20.68 -9.18 -21.26
N MET A 886 -20.57 -7.97 -21.79
CA MET A 886 -19.37 -7.50 -22.49
C MET A 886 -18.22 -7.15 -21.55
N VAL A 887 -18.49 -6.48 -20.42
CA VAL A 887 -17.42 -6.06 -19.49
C VAL A 887 -16.81 -7.27 -18.78
N PRO A 888 -17.58 -8.21 -18.17
CA PRO A 888 -17.00 -9.44 -17.63
C PRO A 888 -16.33 -10.31 -18.71
N TRP A 889 -16.88 -10.39 -19.92
CA TRP A 889 -16.21 -11.11 -21.02
C TRP A 889 -14.83 -10.52 -21.33
N ALA A 890 -14.70 -9.19 -21.35
CA ALA A 890 -13.40 -8.56 -21.62
C ALA A 890 -12.43 -8.71 -20.44
N ILE A 891 -12.93 -8.71 -19.20
CA ILE A 891 -12.16 -9.00 -17.97
C ILE A 891 -11.58 -10.43 -18.05
N PHE A 892 -12.42 -11.46 -17.96
CA PHE A 892 -11.96 -12.86 -18.00
C PHE A 892 -11.27 -13.22 -19.33
N GLY A 893 -11.63 -12.56 -20.44
CA GLY A 893 -11.01 -12.77 -21.74
C GLY A 893 -9.60 -12.19 -21.85
N VAL A 894 -9.31 -11.07 -21.19
CA VAL A 894 -7.94 -10.52 -21.09
C VAL A 894 -7.11 -11.38 -20.13
N ASP A 895 -7.65 -11.80 -18.99
CA ASP A 895 -6.89 -12.63 -18.02
C ASP A 895 -6.56 -14.01 -18.60
N PHE A 896 -7.53 -14.63 -19.25
CA PHE A 896 -7.33 -15.87 -20.00
C PHE A 896 -6.24 -15.73 -21.07
N LEU A 897 -6.12 -14.57 -21.72
CA LEU A 897 -5.04 -14.32 -22.69
C LEU A 897 -3.68 -14.11 -22.01
N LEU A 898 -3.63 -13.45 -20.86
CA LEU A 898 -2.39 -13.24 -20.08
C LEU A 898 -1.77 -14.57 -19.63
N ASN A 899 -2.60 -15.56 -19.27
CA ASN A 899 -2.17 -16.94 -18.98
C ASN A 899 -1.37 -17.62 -20.14
N TYR A 900 -1.39 -17.08 -21.37
CA TYR A 900 -0.65 -17.60 -22.54
C TYR A 900 0.35 -16.59 -23.15
N LEU A 901 0.57 -15.43 -22.53
CA LEU A 901 1.47 -14.39 -23.03
C LEU A 901 2.81 -14.44 -22.25
N PRO A 902 3.84 -15.15 -22.76
CA PRO A 902 5.13 -15.21 -22.08
C PRO A 902 5.77 -13.82 -21.99
N GLY A 903 6.10 -13.38 -20.77
CA GLY A 903 6.65 -12.05 -20.49
C GLY A 903 5.62 -10.91 -20.47
N GLY A 904 4.32 -11.21 -20.46
CA GLY A 904 3.28 -10.25 -20.07
C GLY A 904 3.21 -10.07 -18.53
N PRO A 905 2.39 -9.13 -18.03
CA PRO A 905 2.03 -9.10 -16.62
C PRO A 905 1.29 -10.39 -16.22
N ASP A 906 1.51 -10.85 -14.99
CA ASP A 906 0.91 -12.08 -14.48
C ASP A 906 -0.64 -12.02 -14.51
N ALA A 907 -1.25 -13.17 -14.83
CA ALA A 907 -2.70 -13.31 -14.79
C ALA A 907 -3.22 -13.20 -13.35
N THR A 908 -4.32 -12.47 -13.16
CA THR A 908 -4.88 -12.21 -11.82
C THR A 908 -5.69 -13.39 -11.29
N MET A 909 -6.16 -14.27 -12.16
CA MET A 909 -6.99 -15.42 -11.84
C MET A 909 -6.36 -16.71 -12.39
N ALA A 910 -6.64 -17.81 -11.70
CA ALA A 910 -6.27 -19.12 -12.22
C ALA A 910 -7.05 -19.43 -13.50
N LEU A 911 -6.37 -19.90 -14.55
CA LEU A 911 -6.93 -20.29 -15.86
C LEU A 911 -8.25 -21.09 -15.80
N ARG A 912 -8.43 -21.92 -14.76
CA ARG A 912 -9.67 -22.68 -14.53
C ARG A 912 -10.88 -21.78 -14.22
N THR A 913 -10.68 -20.74 -13.42
CA THR A 913 -11.71 -19.75 -13.06
C THR A 913 -12.16 -18.98 -14.29
N ASP A 914 -11.20 -18.46 -15.07
CA ASP A 914 -11.49 -17.76 -16.34
C ASP A 914 -12.25 -18.65 -17.31
N SER A 915 -11.80 -19.91 -17.48
CA SER A 915 -12.43 -20.88 -18.37
C SER A 915 -13.90 -21.11 -17.99
N ILE A 916 -14.20 -21.28 -16.71
CA ILE A 916 -15.57 -21.48 -16.22
C ILE A 916 -16.41 -20.21 -16.44
N ALA A 917 -15.87 -19.03 -16.08
CA ALA A 917 -16.57 -17.75 -16.24
C ALA A 917 -16.89 -17.46 -17.71
N LEU A 918 -15.91 -17.63 -18.61
CA LEU A 918 -16.09 -17.46 -20.05
C LEU A 918 -17.14 -18.44 -20.62
N ILE A 919 -17.12 -19.72 -20.22
CA ILE A 919 -18.13 -20.70 -20.65
C ILE A 919 -19.54 -20.23 -20.24
N VAL A 920 -19.73 -19.81 -19.00
CA VAL A 920 -21.04 -19.30 -18.51
C VAL A 920 -21.49 -18.08 -19.31
N ILE A 921 -20.59 -17.11 -19.52
CA ILE A 921 -20.88 -15.89 -20.29
C ILE A 921 -21.26 -16.22 -21.75
N TYR A 922 -20.53 -17.14 -22.41
CA TYR A 922 -20.86 -17.57 -23.78
C TYR A 922 -22.18 -18.34 -23.86
N VAL A 923 -22.55 -19.14 -22.86
CA VAL A 923 -23.86 -19.82 -22.80
C VAL A 923 -24.99 -18.80 -22.67
N ILE A 924 -24.87 -17.81 -21.79
CA ILE A 924 -25.89 -16.75 -21.63
C ILE A 924 -25.99 -15.92 -22.92
N ASN A 925 -24.84 -15.55 -23.52
CA ASN A 925 -24.81 -14.81 -24.78
C ASN A 925 -25.45 -15.61 -25.94
N LEU A 926 -25.25 -16.93 -26.00
CA LEU A 926 -25.89 -17.79 -27.01
C LEU A 926 -27.42 -17.78 -26.89
N VAL A 927 -27.96 -17.88 -25.66
CA VAL A 927 -29.41 -17.80 -25.42
C VAL A 927 -29.96 -16.46 -25.88
N ALA A 928 -29.33 -15.36 -25.45
CA ALA A 928 -29.78 -14.01 -25.82
C ALA A 928 -29.64 -13.73 -27.33
N PHE A 929 -28.58 -14.23 -27.96
CA PHE A 929 -28.39 -14.19 -29.42
C PHE A 929 -29.50 -14.93 -30.17
N LEU A 930 -29.93 -16.10 -29.71
CA LEU A 930 -31.01 -16.87 -30.33
C LEU A 930 -32.37 -16.14 -30.22
N VAL A 931 -32.67 -15.55 -29.05
CA VAL A 931 -33.85 -14.72 -28.84
C VAL A 931 -33.84 -13.51 -29.79
N GLU A 932 -32.73 -12.79 -29.86
CA GLU A 932 -32.62 -11.60 -30.71
C GLU A 932 -32.60 -11.94 -32.21
N LEU A 933 -32.06 -13.11 -32.61
CA LEU A 933 -32.14 -13.61 -33.98
C LEU A 933 -33.59 -13.96 -34.38
N ALA A 934 -34.37 -14.55 -33.48
CA ALA A 934 -35.79 -14.82 -33.70
C ALA A 934 -36.61 -13.52 -33.81
N SER A 935 -36.37 -12.57 -32.91
CA SER A 935 -36.92 -11.21 -32.93
C SER A 935 -36.58 -10.47 -34.24
N TYR A 936 -35.32 -10.52 -34.68
CA TYR A 936 -34.87 -9.93 -35.94
C TYR A 936 -35.58 -10.54 -37.16
N ARG A 937 -35.71 -11.88 -37.23
CA ARG A 937 -36.44 -12.55 -38.32
C ARG A 937 -37.89 -12.09 -38.41
N ARG A 938 -38.61 -11.98 -37.28
CA ARG A 938 -39.98 -11.44 -37.24
C ARG A 938 -40.03 -9.99 -37.76
N ARG A 939 -39.14 -9.11 -37.27
CA ARG A 939 -39.06 -7.70 -37.70
C ARG A 939 -38.78 -7.55 -39.21
N MET A 940 -37.92 -8.39 -39.78
CA MET A 940 -37.64 -8.36 -41.23
C MET A 940 -38.80 -8.89 -42.08
N THR A 941 -39.59 -9.85 -41.59
CA THR A 941 -40.81 -10.29 -42.28
C THR A 941 -41.87 -9.19 -42.29
N ALA A 942 -42.11 -8.55 -41.15
CA ALA A 942 -43.03 -7.40 -41.06
C ALA A 942 -42.58 -6.22 -41.92
N LEU A 943 -41.27 -5.95 -42.02
CA LEU A 943 -40.74 -4.90 -42.90
C LEU A 943 -41.03 -5.16 -44.38
N LYS A 944 -40.90 -6.41 -44.85
CA LYS A 944 -41.24 -6.77 -46.24
C LYS A 944 -42.72 -6.60 -46.57
N GLN A 945 -43.59 -6.73 -45.58
CA GLN A 945 -45.04 -6.57 -45.71
C GLN A 945 -45.44 -5.09 -45.64
N ASN A 946 -44.90 -4.34 -44.67
CA ASN A 946 -45.35 -2.98 -44.34
C ASN A 946 -44.61 -1.88 -45.13
N ASP A 947 -43.36 -2.10 -45.56
CA ASP A 947 -42.58 -1.17 -46.38
C ASP A 947 -41.74 -1.92 -47.44
N PRO A 948 -42.40 -2.41 -48.51
CA PRO A 948 -41.74 -3.19 -49.55
C PRO A 948 -40.74 -2.36 -50.37
N GLN A 949 -40.85 -1.02 -50.41
CA GLN A 949 -39.91 -0.16 -51.13
C GLN A 949 -38.58 -0.08 -50.36
N THR A 950 -38.60 0.25 -49.07
CA THR A 950 -37.39 0.25 -48.24
C THR A 950 -36.73 -1.13 -48.20
N ALA A 951 -37.52 -2.21 -48.22
CA ALA A 951 -36.97 -3.57 -48.30
C ALA A 951 -36.21 -3.85 -49.61
N ARG A 952 -36.73 -3.41 -50.78
CA ARG A 952 -36.06 -3.53 -52.08
C ARG A 952 -34.79 -2.69 -52.15
N ASP A 953 -34.83 -1.47 -51.62
CA ASP A 953 -33.68 -0.56 -51.54
C ASP A 953 -32.50 -1.16 -50.75
N TYR A 954 -32.79 -1.96 -49.73
CA TYR A 954 -31.81 -2.75 -48.99
C TYR A 954 -31.37 -4.06 -49.68
N GLY A 955 -31.82 -4.32 -50.90
CA GLY A 955 -31.52 -5.51 -51.69
C GLY A 955 -32.22 -6.78 -51.21
N MET A 956 -33.34 -6.66 -50.46
CA MET A 956 -34.09 -7.83 -50.03
C MET A 956 -35.07 -8.30 -51.11
N ARG A 957 -35.18 -9.62 -51.28
CA ARG A 957 -36.26 -10.21 -52.08
C ARG A 957 -37.58 -9.99 -51.35
N VAL A 958 -38.43 -9.18 -51.96
CA VAL A 958 -39.84 -8.94 -51.61
C VAL A 958 -40.68 -9.63 -52.68
N PRO A 959 -41.79 -10.31 -52.32
CA PRO A 959 -42.76 -10.80 -53.30
C PRO A 959 -43.19 -9.68 -54.27
N ALA A 960 -43.56 -10.05 -55.49
CA ALA A 960 -44.29 -9.12 -56.35
C ALA A 960 -45.62 -8.77 -55.65
N PRO A 961 -46.12 -7.52 -55.74
CA PRO A 961 -47.48 -7.25 -55.32
C PRO A 961 -48.41 -8.13 -56.15
N GLU A 962 -49.31 -8.86 -55.49
CA GLU A 962 -50.42 -9.50 -56.20
C GLU A 962 -51.24 -8.38 -56.82
N LEU A 963 -51.29 -8.37 -58.16
CA LEU A 963 -52.13 -7.46 -58.93
C LEU A 963 -53.57 -7.95 -58.80
N GLY A 964 -54.27 -7.43 -57.79
CA GLY A 964 -55.73 -7.44 -57.69
C GLY A 964 -56.34 -6.35 -58.54
#